data_AF-A0A9C9N159-F1
#
_entry.id   AF-A0A9C9N159-F1
#
_cell.length_a   1.000
_cell.length_b   1.000
_cell.length_c   1.000
_cell.angle_alpha   90.00
_cell.angle_beta   90.00
_cell.angle_gamma   90.00
#
_symmetry.space_group_name_H-M   'P 1'
#
loop_
_entity.id
_entity.type
_entity.pdbx_description
1 polymer ?
#
loop_
_entity_poly.entity_id
_entity_poly.type
_entity_poly.pdbx_seq_one_letter_code
_entity_poly.pdbx_strand_id
1 'polypeptide(L)'
;MAYKKHSLIFGLSVVILFTMGCVLLRSLTSEATDTLTETPEVCITECEEVLCPEVVCLPDETALVIDPNEPKMIVGGFDYTNDFYPEGYARVYAVGLFDMTGFLLRDNDWVIPVESQVLGYLDLDAENNSATYQLSLPAEPQGTSHLFGEAQAGGVQIFAIEFAPNWTGGPFYVDNDEYQGWPGYLASVVTDRDNQSEVIGGKLIIWAKDDQQMFPSGYGEDGLLFTDDDPLMAVPKGYAVIDLDSDPFAVIRQPVPEVILLEPQDAAVKDFSAMSYTEAFNNMFDILSLQYAFNGIDGKQPDWDSLYATVYPMLEAAEANRNAYAYYLVLREFALAFNDGHVGVSGGDLEGRWVQENMLGGYGMAIRELDDGMVLVVYILEGGPAQLAGIQRGAEIVSLRGLPVGEAISQTQPYSPQSTDFGLRYEQTVFVMRDAMGASMEVSYINPGQSGVVTVELDSMIEFDSLWATYLGGEFDEYVLPIEYKVLQPEGIGYVKVNSNSDDLNLGYTIFERAMEQFNEADVRGVILDLRRNFGGTPYNLAGYLTDQEISMGILKYYNENTGTFEPRGDDEPTIYTPMVTTYSFPSLILLVDQFCYSACELESYALSQVPGMVVMGYNPTAGVEAETARGKFDLPGGISFSAPTGRFELEDGSVLLEGVGVVPDIRLSITAESVLSGEDLVLQRAVQRILTGN
;
A
#
# COMPACT_ATOMS: atom_id res chain seq x y z
N MET A 1 -8.36 9.65 11.19
CA MET A 1 -8.77 9.93 9.79
C MET A 1 -8.45 8.70 8.92
N ALA A 2 -8.85 7.51 9.38
CA ALA A 2 -8.57 6.21 8.73
C ALA A 2 -9.83 5.31 8.68
N TYR A 3 -11.03 5.92 8.75
CA TYR A 3 -12.26 5.19 9.01
C TYR A 3 -12.77 4.34 7.85
N LYS A 4 -12.18 4.37 6.64
CA LYS A 4 -12.84 3.80 5.45
C LYS A 4 -12.37 2.42 4.96
N LYS A 5 -11.35 1.78 5.56
CA LYS A 5 -10.69 0.63 4.91
C LYS A 5 -10.70 -0.69 5.67
N HIS A 6 -11.83 -1.18 6.22
CA HIS A 6 -11.85 -2.56 6.74
C HIS A 6 -13.24 -3.20 6.61
N SER A 7 -13.46 -4.11 5.66
CA SER A 7 -14.80 -4.64 5.37
C SER A 7 -15.41 -5.45 6.54
N LEU A 8 -14.59 -6.21 7.28
CA LEU A 8 -15.05 -6.93 8.48
C LEU A 8 -15.32 -5.97 9.65
N ILE A 9 -14.42 -5.01 9.93
CA ILE A 9 -14.54 -4.07 11.05
C ILE A 9 -15.63 -3.01 10.77
N PHE A 10 -15.79 -2.55 9.53
CA PHE A 10 -16.78 -1.56 9.14
C PHE A 10 -18.20 -2.15 9.13
N GLY A 11 -18.35 -3.41 8.67
CA GLY A 11 -19.60 -4.18 8.82
C GLY A 11 -20.02 -4.39 10.29
N LEU A 12 -19.04 -4.52 11.20
CA LEU A 12 -19.26 -4.63 12.64
C LEU A 12 -19.50 -3.28 13.36
N SER A 13 -18.83 -2.21 12.92
CA SER A 13 -18.86 -0.87 13.56
C SER A 13 -20.24 -0.21 13.46
N VAL A 14 -20.99 -0.50 12.39
CA VAL A 14 -22.35 0.02 12.18
C VAL A 14 -23.36 -0.54 13.20
N VAL A 15 -23.07 -1.67 13.85
CA VAL A 15 -24.02 -2.35 14.76
C VAL A 15 -23.94 -1.82 16.21
N ILE A 16 -22.84 -1.17 16.61
CA ILE A 16 -22.66 -0.69 18.01
C ILE A 16 -23.33 0.68 18.26
N LEU A 17 -23.71 1.41 17.20
CA LEU A 17 -24.26 2.77 17.29
C LEU A 17 -25.79 2.83 17.18
N PHE A 18 -26.52 2.00 17.94
CA PHE A 18 -27.97 2.19 18.13
C PHE A 18 -28.46 1.88 19.55
N THR A 19 -27.80 2.41 20.59
CA THR A 19 -28.45 2.70 21.88
C THR A 19 -27.78 3.84 22.65
N MET A 20 -28.06 5.10 22.30
CA MET A 20 -28.32 6.17 23.30
C MET A 20 -28.66 7.49 22.60
N GLY A 21 -29.92 7.91 22.76
CA GLY A 21 -30.38 9.22 22.33
C GLY A 21 -30.26 10.28 23.43
N CYS A 22 -29.80 11.45 22.99
CA CYS A 22 -30.40 12.78 23.20
C CYS A 22 -29.84 13.77 24.27
N VAL A 23 -29.65 14.99 23.75
CA VAL A 23 -29.73 16.38 24.28
C VAL A 23 -28.50 17.03 24.97
N LEU A 24 -27.86 18.02 24.32
CA LEU A 24 -28.15 19.47 24.47
C LEU A 24 -27.21 20.40 23.66
N LEU A 25 -27.82 21.18 22.76
CA LEU A 25 -27.26 22.40 22.17
C LEU A 25 -27.12 23.53 23.20
N ARG A 26 -26.09 24.37 23.04
CA ARG A 26 -26.24 25.84 23.09
C ARG A 26 -25.09 26.56 22.40
N SER A 27 -25.44 27.32 21.37
CA SER A 27 -24.68 28.39 20.74
C SER A 27 -24.64 29.63 21.63
N LEU A 28 -23.58 30.44 21.51
CA LEU A 28 -23.64 31.89 21.65
C LEU A 28 -22.58 32.54 20.75
N THR A 29 -23.09 33.38 19.85
CA THR A 29 -22.39 34.33 18.99
C THR A 29 -22.05 35.61 19.75
N SER A 30 -21.04 36.35 19.28
CA SER A 30 -20.93 37.81 19.45
C SER A 30 -19.86 38.38 18.51
N GLU A 31 -20.29 39.19 17.55
CA GLU A 31 -19.49 39.95 16.61
C GLU A 31 -18.85 41.24 17.20
N ALA A 32 -17.79 41.67 16.51
CA ALA A 32 -17.40 43.04 16.15
C ALA A 32 -16.93 44.05 17.23
N THR A 33 -15.74 44.64 17.03
CA THR A 33 -15.61 45.92 16.33
C THR A 33 -14.16 46.30 16.03
N ASP A 34 -14.04 47.12 14.98
CA ASP A 34 -12.88 47.51 14.20
C ASP A 34 -12.22 48.82 14.70
N THR A 35 -11.02 49.07 14.16
CA THR A 35 -10.39 50.36 13.83
C THR A 35 -9.15 50.89 14.62
N LEU A 36 -8.18 51.28 13.78
CA LEU A 36 -7.17 52.35 13.85
C LEU A 36 -5.68 51.98 14.05
N THR A 37 -5.01 51.80 12.90
CA THR A 37 -3.85 52.56 12.39
C THR A 37 -2.82 53.13 13.38
N GLU A 38 -1.55 52.75 13.24
CA GLU A 38 -0.45 53.59 12.72
C GLU A 38 0.90 52.85 12.77
N THR A 39 1.68 52.99 11.69
CA THR A 39 3.07 52.53 11.50
C THR A 39 4.07 53.32 12.35
N PRO A 40 5.18 52.72 12.83
CA PRO A 40 6.35 53.49 13.22
C PRO A 40 7.37 53.56 12.07
N GLU A 41 7.68 54.78 11.65
CA GLU A 41 8.94 55.15 11.00
C GLU A 41 10.13 54.73 11.89
N VAL A 42 11.07 53.98 11.34
CA VAL A 42 12.39 53.79 11.97
C VAL A 42 13.36 54.77 11.33
N CYS A 43 13.70 55.80 12.10
CA CYS A 43 14.80 56.71 11.81
C CYS A 43 16.13 55.97 11.97
N ILE A 44 16.95 56.03 10.92
CA ILE A 44 18.32 55.52 10.90
C ILE A 44 19.20 56.55 11.63
N THR A 45 19.88 56.13 12.68
CA THR A 45 20.91 56.94 13.36
C THR A 45 22.26 56.68 12.71
N GLU A 46 22.92 57.74 12.26
CA GLU A 46 24.27 57.76 11.71
C GLU A 46 25.29 57.20 12.70
N CYS A 47 26.19 56.34 12.22
CA CYS A 47 27.44 55.98 12.90
C CYS A 47 28.58 56.76 12.25
N GLU A 48 29.16 57.71 13.00
CA GLU A 48 30.44 58.35 12.67
C GLU A 48 31.61 57.44 13.08
N GLU A 49 32.56 57.31 12.14
CA GLU A 49 33.98 57.00 12.28
C GLU A 49 34.39 55.76 13.10
N VAL A 50 34.86 54.72 12.41
CA VAL A 50 36.23 54.16 12.50
C VAL A 50 36.33 52.87 11.64
N LEU A 51 37.21 52.92 10.62
CA LEU A 51 37.75 51.83 9.80
C LEU A 51 36.77 51.07 8.87
N CYS A 52 36.43 51.68 7.73
CA CYS A 52 36.01 50.94 6.54
C CYS A 52 37.25 50.37 5.83
N PRO A 53 37.33 49.07 5.52
CA PRO A 53 38.26 48.59 4.50
C PRO A 53 37.87 49.21 3.14
N GLU A 54 38.85 49.45 2.27
CA GLU A 54 38.59 49.91 0.90
C GLU A 54 37.52 49.01 0.25
N VAL A 55 36.34 49.58 0.01
CA VAL A 55 35.34 48.97 -0.87
C VAL A 55 35.93 49.08 -2.27
N VAL A 56 36.60 48.02 -2.69
CA VAL A 56 36.87 47.80 -4.10
C VAL A 56 35.52 47.53 -4.74
N CYS A 57 34.96 48.55 -5.41
CA CYS A 57 33.82 48.32 -6.29
C CYS A 57 34.28 47.36 -7.39
N LEU A 58 33.85 46.11 -7.30
CA LEU A 58 33.87 45.20 -8.44
C LEU A 58 33.05 45.87 -9.56
N PRO A 59 33.49 45.77 -10.83
CA PRO A 59 32.69 46.26 -11.94
C PRO A 59 31.35 45.53 -11.90
N ASP A 60 30.27 46.30 -12.06
CA ASP A 60 28.87 45.87 -12.20
C ASP A 60 28.75 44.44 -12.75
N GLU A 61 28.69 43.45 -11.88
CA GLU A 61 28.18 42.14 -12.24
C GLU A 61 26.70 42.37 -12.45
N THR A 62 26.33 42.42 -13.73
CA THR A 62 24.98 42.43 -14.27
C THR A 62 23.97 41.94 -13.25
N ALA A 63 23.21 42.85 -12.65
CA ALA A 63 21.99 42.48 -11.95
C ALA A 63 21.21 41.53 -12.88
N LEU A 64 20.87 40.35 -12.39
CA LEU A 64 20.12 39.35 -13.14
C LEU A 64 18.82 40.02 -13.61
N VAL A 65 18.77 40.43 -14.88
CA VAL A 65 17.56 41.00 -15.47
C VAL A 65 16.63 39.82 -15.74
N ILE A 66 15.86 39.43 -14.73
CA ILE A 66 14.81 38.42 -14.87
C ILE A 66 13.70 39.05 -15.70
N ASP A 67 13.30 38.41 -16.80
CA ASP A 67 12.20 38.89 -17.63
C ASP A 67 10.95 38.98 -16.74
N PRO A 68 10.24 40.13 -16.67
CA PRO A 68 9.02 40.24 -15.88
C PRO A 68 7.93 39.24 -16.28
N ASN A 69 8.00 38.67 -17.48
CA ASN A 69 7.10 37.64 -17.99
C ASN A 69 7.63 36.21 -17.80
N GLU A 70 8.83 36.01 -17.25
CA GLU A 70 9.32 34.67 -16.95
C GLU A 70 8.56 34.08 -15.75
N PRO A 71 8.17 32.78 -15.80
CA PRO A 71 7.68 32.06 -14.63
C PRO A 71 8.67 32.16 -13.46
N LYS A 72 8.16 32.54 -12.28
CA LYS A 72 8.94 32.63 -11.03
C LYS A 72 8.39 31.71 -9.94
N MET A 73 7.14 31.32 -10.12
CA MET A 73 6.41 30.42 -9.25
C MET A 73 5.44 29.68 -10.14
N ILE A 74 5.19 28.42 -9.85
CA ILE A 74 4.13 27.62 -10.46
C ILE A 74 3.12 27.31 -9.37
N VAL A 75 1.85 27.42 -9.70
CA VAL A 75 0.75 27.00 -8.83
C VAL A 75 -0.07 25.95 -9.56
N GLY A 76 -0.83 25.16 -8.82
CA GLY A 76 -1.73 24.21 -9.43
C GLY A 76 -2.41 23.35 -8.40
N GLY A 77 -2.92 22.23 -8.87
CA GLY A 77 -3.55 21.23 -8.05
C GLY A 77 -3.76 19.94 -8.83
N PHE A 78 -4.39 18.98 -8.19
CA PHE A 78 -4.81 17.74 -8.81
C PHE A 78 -6.02 17.19 -8.08
N ASP A 79 -6.83 16.46 -8.82
CA ASP A 79 -7.87 15.59 -8.29
C ASP A 79 -7.41 14.15 -8.52
N TYR A 80 -7.77 13.25 -7.61
CA TYR A 80 -7.48 11.82 -7.76
C TYR A 80 -8.69 10.97 -7.42
N THR A 81 -8.84 9.88 -8.14
CA THR A 81 -9.86 8.88 -7.85
C THR A 81 -9.29 7.79 -6.96
N ASN A 82 -7.99 7.51 -7.08
CA ASN A 82 -7.33 6.45 -6.34
C ASN A 82 -6.56 6.99 -5.13
N ASP A 83 -7.14 6.79 -3.95
CA ASP A 83 -6.55 7.19 -2.66
C ASP A 83 -5.28 6.44 -2.25
N PHE A 84 -4.86 5.43 -3.03
CA PHE A 84 -3.79 4.51 -2.64
C PHE A 84 -2.45 5.21 -2.45
N TYR A 85 -2.13 6.19 -3.30
CA TYR A 85 -0.84 6.89 -3.29
C TYR A 85 -0.87 8.22 -2.53
N PRO A 86 -1.85 9.13 -2.73
CA PRO A 86 -1.78 10.48 -2.15
C PRO A 86 -2.14 10.51 -0.67
N GLU A 87 -2.99 9.58 -0.24
CA GLU A 87 -3.42 9.44 1.16
C GLU A 87 -2.75 8.24 1.85
N GLY A 88 -2.04 7.41 1.08
CA GLY A 88 -1.36 6.22 1.54
C GLY A 88 0.01 6.54 2.12
N TYR A 89 0.21 6.13 3.38
CA TYR A 89 1.49 5.78 4.00
C TYR A 89 2.52 6.92 4.23
N ALA A 90 2.47 8.01 3.46
CA ALA A 90 3.26 9.21 3.67
C ALA A 90 2.45 10.22 4.49
N ARG A 91 3.01 10.68 5.61
CA ARG A 91 2.48 11.80 6.41
C ARG A 91 3.18 13.12 6.10
N VAL A 92 4.27 13.05 5.34
CA VAL A 92 5.05 14.18 4.85
C VAL A 92 5.07 14.09 3.34
N TYR A 93 4.66 15.15 2.67
CA TYR A 93 4.60 15.20 1.21
C TYR A 93 4.87 16.62 0.72
N ALA A 94 5.30 16.70 -0.52
CA ALA A 94 5.58 17.93 -1.25
C ALA A 94 5.10 17.78 -2.69
N VAL A 95 5.34 18.83 -3.47
CA VAL A 95 5.43 18.71 -4.93
C VAL A 95 6.89 18.89 -5.33
N GLY A 96 7.39 18.11 -6.26
CA GLY A 96 8.78 18.20 -6.73
C GLY A 96 8.87 18.72 -8.16
N LEU A 97 9.87 19.55 -8.44
CA LEU A 97 10.40 19.78 -9.79
C LEU A 97 11.52 18.78 -10.02
N PHE A 98 11.33 17.87 -10.97
CA PHE A 98 12.23 16.76 -11.23
C PHE A 98 12.82 16.82 -12.63
N ASP A 99 14.12 16.63 -12.74
CA ASP A 99 14.87 16.65 -13.99
C ASP A 99 14.46 15.47 -14.88
N MET A 100 14.13 15.75 -16.14
CA MET A 100 13.66 14.76 -17.11
C MET A 100 14.80 14.04 -17.85
N THR A 101 16.05 14.19 -17.42
CA THR A 101 17.20 13.60 -18.10
C THR A 101 17.13 12.08 -18.23
N GLY A 102 16.62 11.36 -17.23
CA GLY A 102 16.38 9.92 -17.33
C GLY A 102 15.48 9.56 -18.52
N PHE A 103 14.43 10.34 -18.76
CA PHE A 103 13.55 10.18 -19.93
C PHE A 103 14.29 10.43 -21.26
N LEU A 104 15.10 11.49 -21.34
CA LEU A 104 15.88 11.79 -22.55
C LEU A 104 16.92 10.71 -22.86
N LEU A 105 17.51 10.12 -21.82
CA LEU A 105 18.49 9.04 -21.95
C LEU A 105 17.85 7.67 -22.17
N ARG A 106 16.53 7.54 -21.95
CA ARG A 106 15.80 6.27 -21.92
C ARG A 106 16.36 5.33 -20.84
N ASP A 107 16.67 5.90 -19.68
CA ASP A 107 17.33 5.26 -18.55
C ASP A 107 16.44 5.37 -17.29
N ASN A 108 15.77 4.27 -16.94
CA ASN A 108 14.90 4.21 -15.75
C ASN A 108 15.69 4.18 -14.43
N ASP A 109 16.97 3.80 -14.47
CA ASP A 109 17.84 3.75 -13.29
C ASP A 109 18.54 5.08 -13.02
N TRP A 110 18.33 6.08 -13.89
CA TRP A 110 18.93 7.39 -13.73
C TRP A 110 18.43 8.06 -12.45
N VAL A 111 19.32 8.18 -11.47
CA VAL A 111 19.05 8.85 -10.19
C VAL A 111 19.00 10.36 -10.40
N ILE A 112 17.92 10.99 -9.95
CA ILE A 112 17.74 12.44 -10.07
C ILE A 112 18.72 13.18 -9.14
N PRO A 113 19.62 14.04 -9.67
CA PRO A 113 20.60 14.77 -8.87
C PRO A 113 19.96 15.63 -7.80
N VAL A 114 20.49 15.56 -6.59
CA VAL A 114 19.98 16.30 -5.41
C VAL A 114 19.91 17.80 -5.68
N GLU A 115 20.95 18.36 -6.31
CA GLU A 115 21.02 19.78 -6.64
C GLU A 115 19.93 20.24 -7.61
N SER A 116 19.39 19.33 -8.42
CA SER A 116 18.35 19.64 -9.41
C SER A 116 16.95 19.67 -8.82
N GLN A 117 16.75 19.08 -7.63
CA GLN A 117 15.44 18.94 -7.00
C GLN A 117 14.97 20.28 -6.40
N VAL A 118 13.72 20.66 -6.71
CA VAL A 118 13.06 21.82 -6.08
C VAL A 118 11.74 21.37 -5.49
N LEU A 119 11.60 21.47 -4.17
CA LEU A 119 10.36 21.08 -3.47
C LEU A 119 9.46 22.29 -3.21
N GLY A 120 8.16 22.09 -3.40
CA GLY A 120 7.09 23.05 -3.17
C GLY A 120 6.13 22.59 -2.07
N TYR A 121 5.33 23.55 -1.58
CA TYR A 121 4.29 23.29 -0.58
C TYR A 121 3.06 22.69 -1.25
N LEU A 122 2.52 21.63 -0.65
CA LEU A 122 1.29 20.95 -1.05
C LEU A 122 0.28 21.01 0.11
N ASP A 123 -0.97 21.35 -0.21
CA ASP A 123 -2.12 21.32 0.70
C ASP A 123 -3.10 20.25 0.20
N LEU A 124 -3.14 19.11 0.89
CA LEU A 124 -3.96 17.95 0.55
C LEU A 124 -5.33 18.04 1.25
N ASP A 125 -6.40 17.98 0.46
CA ASP A 125 -7.78 17.85 0.90
C ASP A 125 -8.26 16.40 0.66
N ALA A 126 -7.89 15.53 1.59
CA ALA A 126 -8.28 14.12 1.59
C ALA A 126 -9.80 13.89 1.76
N GLU A 127 -10.58 14.90 2.17
CA GLU A 127 -12.04 14.74 2.23
C GLU A 127 -12.70 14.82 0.85
N ASN A 128 -12.05 15.53 -0.08
CA ASN A 128 -12.53 15.77 -1.43
C ASN A 128 -11.64 15.14 -2.52
N ASN A 129 -10.68 14.31 -2.12
CA ASN A 129 -9.69 13.68 -2.97
C ASN A 129 -8.99 14.67 -3.94
N SER A 130 -8.53 15.79 -3.38
CA SER A 130 -7.90 16.85 -4.17
C SER A 130 -6.72 17.46 -3.43
N ALA A 131 -5.84 18.16 -4.15
CA ALA A 131 -4.77 18.94 -3.54
C ALA A 131 -4.49 20.21 -4.32
N THR A 132 -3.92 21.21 -3.64
CA THR A 132 -3.36 22.40 -4.28
C THR A 132 -1.89 22.56 -3.91
N TYR A 133 -1.09 23.17 -4.78
CA TYR A 133 0.32 23.36 -4.52
C TYR A 133 0.85 24.71 -4.99
N GLN A 134 1.99 25.09 -4.42
CA GLN A 134 2.81 26.21 -4.87
C GLN A 134 4.29 25.81 -4.89
N LEU A 135 4.97 26.13 -5.99
CA LEU A 135 6.36 25.77 -6.25
C LEU A 135 7.12 27.03 -6.67
N SER A 136 8.06 27.48 -5.84
CA SER A 136 8.91 28.62 -6.18
C SER A 136 10.08 28.16 -7.04
N LEU A 137 10.30 28.82 -8.19
CA LEU A 137 11.39 28.47 -9.09
C LEU A 137 12.68 29.21 -8.69
N PRO A 138 13.84 28.54 -8.66
CA PRO A 138 15.13 29.22 -8.49
C PRO A 138 15.39 30.16 -9.68
N ALA A 139 16.27 31.14 -9.54
CA ALA A 139 16.58 32.03 -10.67
C ALA A 139 17.31 31.31 -11.82
N GLU A 140 18.13 30.32 -11.49
CA GLU A 140 18.81 29.41 -12.40
C GLU A 140 18.75 28.00 -11.79
N PRO A 141 18.04 27.05 -12.42
CA PRO A 141 17.98 25.67 -11.95
C PRO A 141 19.33 24.95 -12.15
N GLN A 142 19.51 23.84 -11.45
CA GLN A 142 20.71 23.00 -11.50
C GLN A 142 20.43 21.63 -12.15
N GLY A 143 19.50 21.57 -13.10
CA GLY A 143 19.28 20.39 -13.91
C GLY A 143 20.30 20.24 -15.04
N THR A 144 20.28 19.09 -15.70
CA THR A 144 21.16 18.77 -16.82
C THR A 144 20.69 19.50 -18.07
N SER A 145 21.63 20.12 -18.79
CA SER A 145 21.33 20.88 -20.01
C SER A 145 21.49 20.02 -21.26
N HIS A 146 20.47 20.01 -22.12
CA HIS A 146 20.41 19.21 -23.34
C HIS A 146 20.41 20.08 -24.60
N LEU A 147 21.05 19.61 -25.67
CA LEU A 147 21.16 20.32 -26.94
C LEU A 147 20.26 19.66 -28.00
N PHE A 148 19.52 20.48 -28.73
CA PHE A 148 18.66 20.04 -29.84
C PHE A 148 19.12 20.66 -31.16
N GLY A 149 19.24 19.83 -32.20
CA GLY A 149 19.71 20.28 -33.53
C GLY A 149 21.12 20.87 -33.52
N GLU A 150 21.37 21.89 -34.36
CA GLU A 150 22.67 22.59 -34.44
C GLU A 150 22.85 23.69 -33.36
N ALA A 151 22.15 23.59 -32.22
CA ALA A 151 22.14 24.62 -31.17
C ALA A 151 23.53 24.92 -30.57
N GLN A 152 23.70 26.14 -30.05
CA GLN A 152 24.96 26.60 -29.43
C GLN A 152 25.16 26.05 -28.01
N ALA A 153 26.38 26.21 -27.46
CA ALA A 153 26.70 25.81 -26.10
C ALA A 153 25.79 26.50 -25.07
N GLY A 154 25.10 25.72 -24.23
CA GLY A 154 24.19 26.24 -23.20
C GLY A 154 23.07 25.26 -22.89
N GLY A 155 22.37 24.79 -23.93
CA GLY A 155 21.30 23.80 -23.82
C GLY A 155 20.04 24.29 -23.09
N VAL A 156 19.07 23.38 -23.01
CA VAL A 156 17.82 23.53 -22.30
C VAL A 156 17.79 22.51 -21.17
N GLN A 157 17.50 22.96 -19.95
CA GLN A 157 17.17 22.08 -18.83
C GLN A 157 15.68 21.79 -18.86
N ILE A 158 15.28 20.55 -18.61
CA ILE A 158 13.90 20.07 -18.81
C ILE A 158 13.44 19.37 -17.55
N PHE A 159 12.24 19.71 -17.09
CA PHE A 159 11.69 19.23 -15.85
C PHE A 159 10.20 18.86 -16.02
N ALA A 160 9.73 17.99 -15.13
CA ALA A 160 8.31 17.79 -14.86
C ALA A 160 8.03 18.05 -13.38
N ILE A 161 6.77 18.33 -13.07
CA ILE A 161 6.30 18.51 -11.70
C ILE A 161 5.57 17.25 -11.27
N GLU A 162 5.77 16.75 -10.05
CA GLU A 162 5.06 15.58 -9.55
C GLU A 162 4.69 15.69 -8.07
N PHE A 163 3.60 15.03 -7.68
CA PHE A 163 3.36 14.70 -6.28
C PHE A 163 4.53 13.88 -5.72
N ALA A 164 5.14 14.37 -4.66
CA ALA A 164 6.37 13.82 -4.10
C ALA A 164 6.12 13.42 -2.64
N PRO A 165 5.77 12.15 -2.34
CA PRO A 165 5.67 11.65 -0.98
C PRO A 165 7.07 11.53 -0.36
N ASN A 166 7.23 11.81 0.93
CA ASN A 166 8.54 11.78 1.59
C ASN A 166 8.59 10.64 2.61
N TRP A 167 9.33 9.59 2.28
CA TRP A 167 9.33 8.34 3.05
C TRP A 167 10.35 8.40 4.18
N THR A 168 11.51 9.00 3.96
CA THR A 168 12.60 9.08 4.95
C THR A 168 12.59 10.34 5.82
N GLY A 169 11.76 11.32 5.47
CA GLY A 169 11.57 12.57 6.22
C GLY A 169 12.66 13.62 5.98
N GLY A 170 13.56 13.34 5.04
CA GLY A 170 14.60 14.27 4.59
C GLY A 170 14.01 15.42 3.76
N PRO A 171 14.70 16.56 3.64
CA PRO A 171 14.25 17.68 2.81
C PRO A 171 14.44 17.44 1.30
N PHE A 172 15.04 16.32 0.89
CA PHE A 172 15.34 15.95 -0.50
C PHE A 172 15.30 14.43 -0.64
N TYR A 173 15.12 13.95 -1.88
CA TYR A 173 15.13 12.54 -2.26
C TYR A 173 16.57 12.08 -2.49
N VAL A 174 17.19 11.53 -1.45
CA VAL A 174 18.61 11.17 -1.41
C VAL A 174 18.81 9.89 -0.62
N ASP A 175 19.98 9.28 -0.77
CA ASP A 175 20.40 8.13 0.04
C ASP A 175 19.39 6.97 -0.07
N ASN A 176 18.64 6.69 1.00
CA ASN A 176 17.69 5.58 1.04
C ASN A 176 16.31 5.90 0.41
N ASP A 177 16.16 7.10 -0.15
CA ASP A 177 14.92 7.65 -0.73
C ASP A 177 15.19 8.30 -2.11
N GLU A 178 16.18 7.78 -2.85
CA GLU A 178 16.53 8.29 -4.17
C GLU A 178 15.37 8.11 -5.16
N TYR A 179 15.07 9.18 -5.90
CA TYR A 179 14.12 9.12 -7.01
C TYR A 179 14.87 8.72 -8.29
N GLN A 180 14.37 7.70 -9.00
CA GLN A 180 14.93 7.19 -10.25
C GLN A 180 13.94 7.35 -11.41
N GLY A 181 14.46 7.43 -12.63
CA GLY A 181 13.66 7.53 -13.85
C GLY A 181 13.07 8.92 -14.03
N TRP A 182 11.76 9.00 -14.31
CA TRP A 182 11.05 10.27 -14.50
C TRP A 182 9.63 10.25 -13.94
N PRO A 183 9.05 11.43 -13.64
CA PRO A 183 7.67 11.57 -13.21
C PRO A 183 6.62 10.93 -14.12
N GLY A 184 5.61 10.34 -13.52
CA GLY A 184 4.52 9.68 -14.25
C GLY A 184 3.22 9.47 -13.47
N TYR A 185 3.15 9.79 -12.16
CA TYR A 185 1.93 9.65 -11.37
C TYR A 185 1.59 10.93 -10.63
N LEU A 186 0.40 11.51 -10.87
CA LEU A 186 0.09 12.88 -10.43
C LEU A 186 1.24 13.81 -10.83
N ALA A 187 1.55 13.75 -12.12
CA ALA A 187 2.64 14.49 -12.74
C ALA A 187 2.10 15.55 -13.70
N SER A 188 2.92 16.53 -14.06
CA SER A 188 2.57 17.52 -15.08
C SER A 188 2.51 16.92 -16.48
N VAL A 189 3.08 15.74 -16.68
CA VAL A 189 3.13 14.99 -17.95
C VAL A 189 2.16 13.81 -17.95
N VAL A 190 1.77 13.36 -19.14
CA VAL A 190 1.03 12.11 -19.35
C VAL A 190 1.98 11.09 -19.95
N THR A 191 2.06 9.90 -19.34
CA THR A 191 2.93 8.81 -19.79
C THR A 191 2.12 7.61 -20.31
N ASP A 192 2.56 6.99 -21.40
CA ASP A 192 2.01 5.73 -21.92
C ASP A 192 2.78 4.53 -21.34
N ARG A 193 2.20 3.86 -20.36
CA ARG A 193 2.80 2.68 -19.71
C ARG A 193 3.07 1.55 -20.70
N ASP A 194 2.17 1.31 -21.65
CA ASP A 194 2.29 0.19 -22.60
C ASP A 194 3.31 0.48 -23.72
N ASN A 195 3.88 1.68 -23.71
CA ASN A 195 5.00 2.11 -24.55
C ASN A 195 6.13 2.68 -23.69
N GLN A 196 6.64 1.89 -22.73
CA GLN A 196 7.84 2.22 -21.95
C GLN A 196 7.74 3.56 -21.17
N SER A 197 6.54 3.91 -20.71
CA SER A 197 6.24 5.17 -20.02
C SER A 197 6.58 6.42 -20.86
N GLU A 198 6.41 6.34 -22.19
CA GLU A 198 6.63 7.46 -23.12
C GLU A 198 5.81 8.68 -22.73
N VAL A 199 6.41 9.88 -22.70
CA VAL A 199 5.66 11.13 -22.50
C VAL A 199 4.86 11.46 -23.76
N ILE A 200 3.53 11.38 -23.67
CA ILE A 200 2.60 11.57 -24.79
C ILE A 200 1.74 12.83 -24.68
N GLY A 201 1.90 13.61 -23.61
CA GLY A 201 1.12 14.84 -23.40
C GLY A 201 1.42 15.54 -22.08
N GLY A 202 0.58 16.54 -21.77
CA GLY A 202 0.71 17.36 -20.57
C GLY A 202 1.68 18.54 -20.74
N LYS A 203 2.45 18.85 -19.69
CA LYS A 203 3.27 20.05 -19.59
C LYS A 203 4.67 19.76 -19.07
N LEU A 204 5.66 20.31 -19.77
CA LEU A 204 7.06 20.34 -19.34
C LEU A 204 7.44 21.74 -18.87
N ILE A 205 8.36 21.80 -17.93
CA ILE A 205 8.98 23.04 -17.46
C ILE A 205 10.37 23.06 -18.06
N ILE A 206 10.70 24.09 -18.83
CA ILE A 206 12.03 24.25 -19.40
C ILE A 206 12.72 25.48 -18.84
N TRP A 207 14.05 25.47 -18.82
CA TRP A 207 14.87 26.65 -18.61
C TRP A 207 15.96 26.73 -19.68
N ALA A 208 16.04 27.85 -20.38
CA ALA A 208 17.06 28.10 -21.39
C ALA A 208 18.00 29.24 -20.96
N LYS A 209 19.32 29.03 -21.11
CA LYS A 209 20.32 30.01 -20.70
C LYS A 209 20.25 31.33 -21.48
N ASP A 210 19.84 31.26 -22.75
CA ASP A 210 19.67 32.37 -23.67
C ASP A 210 18.54 32.07 -24.68
N ASP A 211 18.28 33.01 -25.58
CA ASP A 211 17.23 32.93 -26.61
C ASP A 211 17.72 32.29 -27.93
N GLN A 212 18.87 31.59 -27.90
CA GLN A 212 19.45 30.89 -29.06
C GLN A 212 19.27 29.37 -28.98
N GLN A 213 18.59 28.88 -27.95
CA GLN A 213 18.34 27.46 -27.74
C GLN A 213 17.13 26.99 -28.56
N MET A 214 17.18 25.72 -28.94
CA MET A 214 16.11 25.03 -29.66
C MET A 214 15.45 24.00 -28.74
N PHE A 215 14.20 23.68 -29.01
CA PHE A 215 13.41 22.66 -28.31
C PHE A 215 12.43 22.01 -29.30
N PRO A 216 11.98 20.75 -29.10
CA PRO A 216 10.91 20.16 -29.90
C PRO A 216 9.64 21.03 -29.93
N SER A 217 9.02 21.12 -31.09
CA SER A 217 7.79 21.88 -31.37
C SER A 217 6.57 21.01 -31.59
N GLY A 218 6.77 19.69 -31.57
CA GLY A 218 5.79 18.65 -31.80
C GLY A 218 6.50 17.30 -31.78
N TYR A 219 5.73 16.23 -31.88
CA TYR A 219 6.25 14.87 -32.04
C TYR A 219 6.68 14.62 -33.49
N GLY A 220 7.73 13.82 -33.67
CA GLY A 220 8.21 13.29 -34.95
C GLY A 220 7.24 12.33 -35.65
N GLU A 221 7.71 11.68 -36.72
CA GLU A 221 6.98 10.62 -37.41
C GLU A 221 6.89 9.34 -36.58
N ASP A 222 7.85 9.10 -35.68
CA ASP A 222 7.86 7.94 -34.78
C ASP A 222 6.90 8.08 -33.58
N GLY A 223 6.42 9.30 -33.31
CA GLY A 223 5.52 9.59 -32.20
C GLY A 223 6.19 9.57 -30.83
N LEU A 224 7.52 9.54 -30.77
CA LEU A 224 8.30 9.63 -29.53
C LEU A 224 8.80 11.06 -29.34
N LEU A 225 9.03 11.45 -28.09
CA LEU A 225 9.56 12.77 -27.76
C LEU A 225 11.08 12.71 -27.54
N PHE A 226 11.77 13.78 -27.90
CA PHE A 226 13.23 13.91 -27.85
C PHE A 226 13.98 12.94 -28.76
N THR A 227 13.40 12.66 -29.93
CA THR A 227 14.03 11.89 -31.01
C THR A 227 14.51 12.80 -32.14
N ASP A 228 15.39 12.27 -33.00
CA ASP A 228 16.06 13.05 -34.04
C ASP A 228 15.11 13.64 -35.10
N ASP A 229 13.90 13.11 -35.23
CA ASP A 229 12.88 13.52 -36.21
C ASP A 229 11.88 14.56 -35.67
N ASP A 230 11.97 14.92 -34.38
CA ASP A 230 11.14 15.96 -33.80
C ASP A 230 11.35 17.32 -34.51
N PRO A 231 10.27 18.01 -34.95
CA PRO A 231 10.39 19.35 -35.50
C PRO A 231 10.84 20.32 -34.41
N LEU A 232 11.79 21.23 -34.68
CA LEU A 232 12.36 22.13 -33.66
C LEU A 232 11.81 23.57 -33.75
N MET A 233 11.73 24.23 -32.59
CA MET A 233 11.41 25.65 -32.42
C MET A 233 12.41 26.36 -31.50
N ALA A 234 12.55 27.68 -31.67
CA ALA A 234 13.34 28.50 -30.76
C ALA A 234 12.58 28.74 -29.44
N VAL A 235 13.30 28.75 -28.32
CA VAL A 235 12.73 29.01 -26.99
C VAL A 235 13.30 30.29 -26.36
N PRO A 236 12.51 31.02 -25.55
CA PRO A 236 12.98 32.23 -24.90
C PRO A 236 13.96 31.92 -23.77
N LYS A 237 14.86 32.86 -23.48
CA LYS A 237 15.72 32.81 -22.29
C LYS A 237 14.90 32.70 -21.00
N GLY A 238 15.35 31.87 -20.07
CA GLY A 238 14.76 31.64 -18.76
C GLY A 238 13.70 30.54 -18.78
N TYR A 239 12.83 30.52 -17.76
CA TYR A 239 11.75 29.55 -17.66
C TYR A 239 10.67 29.70 -18.73
N ALA A 240 10.12 28.59 -19.18
CA ALA A 240 8.85 28.52 -19.87
C ALA A 240 8.14 27.21 -19.52
N VAL A 241 6.80 27.22 -19.56
CA VAL A 241 6.02 25.98 -19.54
C VAL A 241 5.68 25.63 -20.99
N ILE A 242 6.01 24.41 -21.40
CA ILE A 242 5.70 23.88 -22.73
C ILE A 242 4.46 23.01 -22.63
N ASP A 243 3.44 23.36 -23.41
CA ASP A 243 2.19 22.61 -23.50
C ASP A 243 2.27 21.59 -24.65
N LEU A 244 2.42 20.31 -24.29
CA LEU A 244 2.56 19.21 -25.22
C LEU A 244 1.23 18.83 -25.91
N ASP A 245 0.11 19.33 -25.39
CA ASP A 245 -1.23 19.03 -25.94
C ASP A 245 -1.62 19.98 -27.10
N SER A 246 -0.72 20.88 -27.52
CA SER A 246 -0.91 21.83 -28.62
C SER A 246 -0.08 21.46 -29.85
N ASP A 247 -0.58 21.74 -31.06
CA ASP A 247 0.17 21.56 -32.30
C ASP A 247 0.31 22.90 -33.07
N PRO A 248 1.51 23.49 -33.17
CA PRO A 248 2.73 23.09 -32.46
C PRO A 248 2.62 23.32 -30.94
N PHE A 249 3.55 22.75 -30.17
CA PHE A 249 3.63 22.91 -28.72
C PHE A 249 3.57 24.38 -28.31
N ALA A 250 2.76 24.70 -27.31
CA ALA A 250 2.57 26.08 -26.89
C ALA A 250 3.63 26.49 -25.86
N VAL A 251 4.13 27.73 -25.94
CA VAL A 251 5.07 28.30 -24.96
C VAL A 251 4.34 29.26 -24.03
N ILE A 252 4.27 28.92 -22.76
CA ILE A 252 3.60 29.70 -21.74
C ILE A 252 4.64 30.44 -20.90
N ARG A 253 4.53 31.78 -20.89
CA ARG A 253 5.41 32.75 -20.21
C ARG A 253 4.59 33.63 -19.27
N GLN A 254 3.72 33.02 -18.48
CA GLN A 254 3.04 33.75 -17.42
C GLN A 254 3.97 33.78 -16.19
N PRO A 255 4.03 34.87 -15.41
CA PRO A 255 4.89 34.91 -14.21
C PRO A 255 4.52 33.87 -13.15
N VAL A 256 3.23 33.51 -13.11
CA VAL A 256 2.66 32.48 -12.23
C VAL A 256 1.70 31.63 -13.08
N PRO A 257 2.21 30.67 -13.88
CA PRO A 257 1.34 29.80 -14.65
C PRO A 257 0.69 28.76 -13.73
N GLU A 258 -0.49 28.31 -14.13
CA GLU A 258 -1.18 27.18 -13.51
C GLU A 258 -0.80 25.88 -14.24
N VAL A 259 -0.35 24.87 -13.48
CA VAL A 259 0.00 23.54 -14.02
C VAL A 259 -0.74 22.48 -13.19
N ILE A 260 -1.71 21.82 -13.80
CA ILE A 260 -2.47 20.72 -13.18
C ILE A 260 -1.64 19.44 -13.24
N LEU A 261 -1.62 18.68 -12.14
CA LEU A 261 -1.01 17.35 -12.13
C LEU A 261 -2.06 16.29 -12.43
N LEU A 262 -1.69 15.27 -13.19
CA LEU A 262 -2.61 14.38 -13.87
C LEU A 262 -2.53 12.97 -13.27
N GLU A 263 -3.68 12.41 -12.88
CA GLU A 263 -3.78 11.00 -12.48
C GLU A 263 -3.73 10.10 -13.73
N PRO A 264 -2.81 9.12 -13.80
CA PRO A 264 -2.75 8.16 -14.89
C PRO A 264 -4.04 7.32 -14.96
N GLN A 265 -4.59 7.17 -16.15
CA GLN A 265 -5.88 6.48 -16.35
C GLN A 265 -5.81 4.98 -16.02
N ASP A 266 -4.65 4.36 -16.18
CA ASP A 266 -4.42 2.97 -15.78
C ASP A 266 -4.44 2.79 -14.25
N ALA A 267 -4.04 3.82 -13.50
CA ALA A 267 -4.04 3.83 -12.04
C ALA A 267 -5.34 4.37 -11.42
N ALA A 268 -6.11 5.16 -12.16
CA ALA A 268 -7.41 5.67 -11.73
C ALA A 268 -8.40 4.53 -11.42
N VAL A 269 -9.36 4.81 -10.53
CA VAL A 269 -10.48 3.92 -10.23
C VAL A 269 -11.41 3.85 -11.45
N LYS A 270 -11.82 2.64 -11.82
CA LYS A 270 -12.73 2.41 -12.93
C LYS A 270 -14.16 2.62 -12.43
N ASP A 271 -14.70 3.82 -12.62
CA ASP A 271 -16.05 4.17 -12.15
C ASP A 271 -17.14 3.73 -13.13
N PHE A 272 -17.86 2.67 -12.75
CA PHE A 272 -19.05 2.14 -13.42
C PHE A 272 -20.32 2.33 -12.58
N SER A 273 -20.27 3.14 -11.52
CA SER A 273 -21.35 3.30 -10.54
C SER A 273 -22.66 3.81 -11.12
N ALA A 274 -22.58 4.57 -12.23
CA ALA A 274 -23.73 5.12 -12.94
C ALA A 274 -24.36 4.16 -13.98
N MET A 275 -23.74 3.00 -14.24
CA MET A 275 -24.21 2.01 -15.22
C MET A 275 -25.31 1.11 -14.63
N SER A 276 -25.89 0.26 -15.48
CA SER A 276 -26.76 -0.83 -15.01
C SER A 276 -25.93 -1.97 -14.39
N TYR A 277 -26.55 -2.88 -13.64
CA TYR A 277 -25.81 -3.97 -12.97
C TYR A 277 -25.08 -4.88 -13.97
N THR A 278 -25.75 -5.23 -15.07
CA THR A 278 -25.16 -6.07 -16.12
C THR A 278 -24.07 -5.34 -16.89
N GLU A 279 -24.29 -4.07 -17.25
CA GLU A 279 -23.31 -3.26 -17.95
C GLU A 279 -22.03 -3.05 -17.11
N ALA A 280 -22.19 -2.66 -15.84
CA ALA A 280 -21.05 -2.48 -14.93
C ALA A 280 -20.25 -3.77 -14.72
N PHE A 281 -20.95 -4.89 -14.46
CA PHE A 281 -20.30 -6.19 -14.29
C PHE A 281 -19.56 -6.63 -15.55
N ASN A 282 -20.17 -6.48 -16.73
CA ASN A 282 -19.54 -6.90 -17.99
C ASN A 282 -18.30 -6.07 -18.30
N ASN A 283 -18.34 -4.75 -18.09
CA ASN A 283 -17.14 -3.91 -18.27
C ASN A 283 -16.01 -4.29 -17.30
N MET A 284 -16.34 -4.56 -16.03
CA MET A 284 -15.37 -5.06 -15.06
C MET A 284 -14.82 -6.45 -15.46
N PHE A 285 -15.71 -7.36 -15.86
CA PHE A 285 -15.35 -8.71 -16.29
C PHE A 285 -14.42 -8.70 -17.50
N ASP A 286 -14.72 -7.88 -18.51
CA ASP A 286 -13.91 -7.75 -19.72
C ASP A 286 -12.49 -7.30 -19.36
N ILE A 287 -12.34 -6.32 -18.46
CA ILE A 287 -11.03 -5.86 -17.96
C ILE A 287 -10.32 -6.98 -17.20
N LEU A 288 -10.97 -7.59 -16.19
CA LEU A 288 -10.34 -8.59 -15.34
C LEU A 288 -9.97 -9.87 -16.10
N SER A 289 -10.78 -10.28 -17.08
CA SER A 289 -10.51 -11.46 -17.91
C SER A 289 -9.20 -11.35 -18.70
N LEU A 290 -8.71 -10.13 -18.91
CA LEU A 290 -7.42 -9.85 -19.54
C LEU A 290 -6.35 -9.55 -18.49
N GLN A 291 -6.65 -8.63 -17.57
CA GLN A 291 -5.65 -7.96 -16.74
C GLN A 291 -5.46 -8.57 -15.35
N TYR A 292 -6.27 -9.54 -14.92
CA TYR A 292 -6.06 -10.21 -13.64
C TYR A 292 -4.66 -10.80 -13.55
N ALA A 293 -3.92 -10.42 -12.50
CA ALA A 293 -2.48 -10.65 -12.37
C ALA A 293 -2.06 -12.10 -12.65
N PHE A 294 -2.86 -13.08 -12.25
CA PHE A 294 -2.53 -14.50 -12.35
C PHE A 294 -3.20 -15.23 -13.51
N ASN A 295 -3.68 -14.50 -14.52
CA ASN A 295 -4.03 -15.10 -15.80
C ASN A 295 -2.81 -15.84 -16.41
N GLY A 296 -3.04 -17.06 -16.87
CA GLY A 296 -2.01 -17.96 -17.39
C GLY A 296 -1.23 -18.75 -16.33
N ILE A 297 -1.49 -18.54 -15.03
CA ILE A 297 -0.83 -19.26 -13.94
C ILE A 297 -1.70 -20.45 -13.49
N ASP A 298 -1.10 -21.65 -13.52
CA ASP A 298 -1.79 -22.90 -13.19
C ASP A 298 -2.32 -22.89 -11.74
N GLY A 299 -3.57 -23.32 -11.56
CA GLY A 299 -4.26 -23.31 -10.25
C GLY A 299 -4.70 -21.94 -9.72
N LYS A 300 -4.32 -20.83 -10.39
CA LYS A 300 -4.65 -19.45 -9.96
C LYS A 300 -5.65 -18.74 -10.89
N GLN A 301 -5.57 -19.00 -12.19
CA GLN A 301 -6.54 -18.46 -13.14
C GLN A 301 -7.93 -19.11 -12.95
N PRO A 302 -9.01 -18.33 -12.77
CA PRO A 302 -10.36 -18.90 -12.79
C PRO A 302 -10.74 -19.39 -14.20
N ASP A 303 -11.62 -20.40 -14.27
CA ASP A 303 -12.29 -20.74 -15.53
C ASP A 303 -13.30 -19.62 -15.86
N TRP A 304 -12.85 -18.61 -16.59
CA TRP A 304 -13.62 -17.40 -16.91
C TRP A 304 -14.99 -17.71 -17.55
N ASP A 305 -15.03 -18.66 -18.50
CA ASP A 305 -16.26 -19.04 -19.19
C ASP A 305 -17.26 -19.70 -18.22
N SER A 306 -16.77 -20.65 -17.42
CA SER A 306 -17.61 -21.33 -16.42
C SER A 306 -18.06 -20.38 -15.31
N LEU A 307 -17.18 -19.48 -14.87
CA LEU A 307 -17.48 -18.48 -13.85
C LEU A 307 -18.57 -17.52 -14.34
N TYR A 308 -18.41 -16.95 -15.54
CA TYR A 308 -19.41 -16.08 -16.15
C TYR A 308 -20.76 -16.80 -16.32
N ALA A 309 -20.75 -18.03 -16.85
CA ALA A 309 -21.97 -18.84 -17.02
C ALA A 309 -22.68 -19.15 -15.69
N THR A 310 -21.94 -19.19 -14.58
CA THR A 310 -22.47 -19.42 -13.23
C THR A 310 -23.14 -18.16 -12.68
N VAL A 311 -22.46 -17.01 -12.75
CA VAL A 311 -22.91 -15.77 -12.09
C VAL A 311 -23.90 -14.94 -12.92
N TYR A 312 -23.83 -15.01 -14.25
CA TYR A 312 -24.63 -14.17 -15.14
C TYR A 312 -26.15 -14.35 -15.00
N PRO A 313 -26.71 -15.58 -14.86
CA PRO A 313 -28.15 -15.73 -14.62
C PRO A 313 -28.61 -15.10 -13.29
N MET A 314 -27.75 -15.10 -12.26
CA MET A 314 -28.03 -14.45 -10.97
C MET A 314 -28.00 -12.93 -11.12
N LEU A 315 -27.07 -12.42 -11.93
CA LEU A 315 -26.93 -11.00 -12.27
C LEU A 315 -28.16 -10.47 -13.01
N GLU A 316 -28.62 -11.17 -14.06
CA GLU A 316 -29.85 -10.80 -14.79
C GLU A 316 -31.07 -10.76 -13.86
N ALA A 317 -31.16 -11.73 -12.94
CA ALA A 317 -32.23 -11.74 -11.94
C ALA A 317 -32.12 -10.57 -10.95
N ALA A 318 -30.92 -10.20 -10.51
CA ALA A 318 -30.69 -9.04 -9.65
C ALA A 318 -31.11 -7.73 -10.34
N GLU A 319 -30.75 -7.57 -11.62
CA GLU A 319 -31.11 -6.41 -12.42
C GLU A 319 -32.62 -6.32 -12.69
N ALA A 320 -33.24 -7.40 -13.15
CA ALA A 320 -34.67 -7.44 -13.46
C ALA A 320 -35.53 -7.07 -12.24
N ASN A 321 -35.07 -7.43 -11.04
CA ASN A 321 -35.73 -7.13 -9.77
C ASN A 321 -35.24 -5.83 -9.11
N ARG A 322 -34.25 -5.14 -9.69
CA ARG A 322 -33.59 -3.95 -9.11
C ARG A 322 -33.14 -4.19 -7.67
N ASN A 323 -32.56 -5.36 -7.41
CA ASN A 323 -32.21 -5.82 -6.09
C ASN A 323 -30.70 -5.66 -5.86
N ALA A 324 -30.30 -4.58 -5.19
CA ALA A 324 -28.91 -4.29 -4.88
C ALA A 324 -28.25 -5.36 -3.98
N TYR A 325 -29.00 -5.95 -3.04
CA TYR A 325 -28.47 -7.02 -2.20
C TYR A 325 -28.19 -8.28 -3.01
N ALA A 326 -29.07 -8.65 -3.93
CA ALA A 326 -28.81 -9.77 -4.84
C ALA A 326 -27.59 -9.49 -5.72
N TYR A 327 -27.43 -8.26 -6.22
CA TYR A 327 -26.24 -7.87 -7.00
C TYR A 327 -24.94 -7.99 -6.18
N TYR A 328 -24.94 -7.52 -4.93
CA TYR A 328 -23.82 -7.74 -4.01
C TYR A 328 -23.48 -9.23 -3.84
N LEU A 329 -24.49 -10.10 -3.67
CA LEU A 329 -24.25 -11.55 -3.56
C LEU A 329 -23.65 -12.16 -4.83
N VAL A 330 -24.00 -11.64 -6.02
CA VAL A 330 -23.35 -12.05 -7.28
C VAL A 330 -21.86 -11.69 -7.26
N LEU A 331 -21.53 -10.46 -6.87
CA LEU A 331 -20.14 -10.00 -6.81
C LEU A 331 -19.32 -10.74 -5.74
N ARG A 332 -19.94 -11.09 -4.61
CA ARG A 332 -19.32 -11.93 -3.58
C ARG A 332 -19.05 -13.35 -4.10
N GLU A 333 -20.01 -13.96 -4.77
CA GLU A 333 -19.81 -15.29 -5.39
C GLU A 333 -18.71 -15.24 -6.44
N PHE A 334 -18.68 -14.17 -7.24
CA PHE A 334 -17.62 -13.93 -8.22
C PHE A 334 -16.23 -13.80 -7.55
N ALA A 335 -16.11 -13.01 -6.48
CA ALA A 335 -14.86 -12.86 -5.72
C ALA A 335 -14.36 -14.20 -5.16
N LEU A 336 -15.25 -15.01 -4.57
CA LEU A 336 -14.91 -16.30 -3.95
C LEU A 336 -14.49 -17.39 -4.94
N ALA A 337 -14.64 -17.16 -6.25
CA ALA A 337 -14.13 -18.07 -7.27
C ALA A 337 -12.61 -17.94 -7.47
N PHE A 338 -11.98 -16.89 -6.92
CA PHE A 338 -10.54 -16.65 -7.01
C PHE A 338 -9.81 -17.30 -5.83
N ASN A 339 -8.70 -17.97 -6.12
CA ASN A 339 -7.76 -18.47 -5.11
C ASN A 339 -6.69 -17.39 -4.82
N ASP A 340 -7.14 -16.21 -4.44
CA ASP A 340 -6.31 -15.00 -4.31
C ASP A 340 -6.88 -14.08 -3.23
N GLY A 341 -6.14 -13.90 -2.13
CA GLY A 341 -6.53 -13.08 -0.99
C GLY A 341 -6.57 -11.58 -1.23
N HIS A 342 -6.07 -11.07 -2.37
CA HIS A 342 -6.21 -9.66 -2.78
C HIS A 342 -7.50 -9.37 -3.54
N VAL A 343 -8.26 -10.41 -3.93
CA VAL A 343 -9.57 -10.24 -4.55
C VAL A 343 -10.61 -9.94 -3.47
N GLY A 344 -11.34 -8.83 -3.63
CA GLY A 344 -12.26 -8.34 -2.61
C GLY A 344 -13.49 -7.65 -3.18
N VAL A 345 -14.58 -7.73 -2.42
CA VAL A 345 -15.79 -6.93 -2.65
C VAL A 345 -16.14 -6.20 -1.36
N SER A 346 -16.39 -4.89 -1.46
CA SER A 346 -16.91 -4.08 -0.37
C SER A 346 -18.35 -3.70 -0.70
N GLY A 347 -19.29 -4.19 0.09
CA GLY A 347 -20.73 -3.96 -0.12
C GLY A 347 -21.32 -2.84 0.73
N GLY A 348 -20.52 -2.21 1.59
CA GLY A 348 -21.01 -1.25 2.59
C GLY A 348 -22.14 -1.85 3.44
N ASP A 349 -23.29 -1.17 3.48
CA ASP A 349 -24.47 -1.65 4.22
C ASP A 349 -24.99 -3.02 3.75
N LEU A 350 -24.76 -3.38 2.47
CA LEU A 350 -25.18 -4.69 1.93
C LEU A 350 -24.34 -5.83 2.48
N GLU A 351 -23.03 -5.60 2.64
CA GLU A 351 -22.14 -6.53 3.32
C GLU A 351 -22.48 -6.62 4.81
N GLY A 352 -22.73 -5.50 5.47
CA GLY A 352 -23.20 -5.47 6.86
C GLY A 352 -24.49 -6.28 7.07
N ARG A 353 -25.43 -6.19 6.12
CA ARG A 353 -26.62 -7.04 6.09
C ARG A 353 -26.27 -8.53 5.96
N TRP A 354 -25.36 -8.89 5.06
CA TRP A 354 -24.96 -10.30 4.89
C TRP A 354 -24.28 -10.85 6.15
N VAL A 355 -23.41 -10.07 6.78
CA VAL A 355 -22.80 -10.41 8.07
C VAL A 355 -23.87 -10.61 9.14
N GLN A 356 -24.88 -9.73 9.20
CA GLN A 356 -26.01 -9.89 10.13
C GLN A 356 -26.78 -11.20 9.90
N GLU A 357 -27.06 -11.52 8.64
CA GLU A 357 -27.85 -12.69 8.25
C GLU A 357 -27.09 -14.02 8.39
N ASN A 358 -25.75 -14.02 8.41
CA ASN A 358 -24.97 -15.26 8.30
C ASN A 358 -23.85 -15.44 9.35
N MET A 359 -23.40 -14.40 10.03
CA MET A 359 -22.16 -14.47 10.84
C MET A 359 -22.21 -13.74 12.19
N LEU A 360 -23.26 -12.97 12.46
CA LEU A 360 -23.36 -12.15 13.67
C LEU A 360 -23.41 -12.99 14.96
N GLY A 361 -23.90 -14.22 14.87
CA GLY A 361 -24.01 -15.15 15.97
C GLY A 361 -22.71 -15.95 16.19
N GLY A 362 -22.28 -16.05 17.45
CA GLY A 362 -21.27 -16.98 17.90
C GLY A 362 -21.82 -17.90 19.00
N TYR A 363 -21.15 -19.03 19.22
CA TYR A 363 -21.57 -20.05 20.18
C TYR A 363 -20.86 -19.93 21.55
N GLY A 364 -20.12 -18.83 21.77
CA GLY A 364 -19.39 -18.58 23.02
C GLY A 364 -18.14 -19.44 23.19
N MET A 365 -17.55 -19.92 22.10
CA MET A 365 -16.28 -20.66 22.11
C MET A 365 -15.50 -20.48 20.82
N ALA A 366 -14.16 -20.55 20.90
CA ALA A 366 -13.28 -20.55 19.73
C ALA A 366 -12.49 -21.86 19.68
N ILE A 367 -12.20 -22.33 18.46
CA ILE A 367 -11.53 -23.61 18.22
C ILE A 367 -10.24 -23.41 17.41
N ARG A 368 -9.28 -24.32 17.58
CA ARG A 368 -8.07 -24.42 16.75
C ARG A 368 -7.86 -25.87 16.34
N GLU A 369 -7.55 -26.07 15.07
CA GLU A 369 -7.06 -27.35 14.56
C GLU A 369 -5.55 -27.47 14.81
N LEU A 370 -5.13 -28.67 15.24
CA LEU A 370 -3.75 -29.05 15.49
C LEU A 370 -3.16 -29.76 14.27
N ASP A 371 -1.83 -29.89 14.22
CA ASP A 371 -1.12 -30.60 13.13
C ASP A 371 -1.52 -32.08 13.01
N ASP A 372 -2.01 -32.70 14.08
CA ASP A 372 -2.46 -34.09 14.09
C ASP A 372 -3.95 -34.26 13.69
N GLY A 373 -4.62 -33.16 13.34
CA GLY A 373 -6.03 -33.11 12.95
C GLY A 373 -7.01 -33.05 14.12
N MET A 374 -6.54 -33.02 15.37
CA MET A 374 -7.40 -32.78 16.52
C MET A 374 -7.86 -31.33 16.55
N VAL A 375 -9.13 -31.09 16.90
CA VAL A 375 -9.69 -29.75 17.02
C VAL A 375 -10.01 -29.47 18.48
N LEU A 376 -9.36 -28.45 19.05
CA LEU A 376 -9.49 -28.12 20.47
C LEU A 376 -10.19 -26.78 20.67
N VAL A 377 -10.99 -26.70 21.73
CA VAL A 377 -11.53 -25.44 22.23
C VAL A 377 -10.43 -24.65 22.94
N VAL A 378 -10.08 -23.48 22.42
CA VAL A 378 -9.00 -22.64 22.96
C VAL A 378 -9.50 -21.43 23.75
N TYR A 379 -10.77 -21.07 23.57
CA TYR A 379 -11.45 -19.98 24.25
C TYR A 379 -12.88 -20.37 24.61
N ILE A 380 -13.35 -19.92 25.78
CA ILE A 380 -14.73 -20.04 26.25
C ILE A 380 -15.16 -18.68 26.78
N LEU A 381 -16.28 -18.17 26.26
CA LEU A 381 -16.92 -16.97 26.78
C LEU A 381 -17.62 -17.29 28.10
N GLU A 382 -17.33 -16.51 29.14
CA GLU A 382 -18.00 -16.64 30.43
C GLU A 382 -19.49 -16.29 30.29
N GLY A 383 -20.36 -17.18 30.79
CA GLY A 383 -21.81 -17.07 30.65
C GLY A 383 -22.35 -17.42 29.26
N GLY A 384 -21.49 -17.78 28.29
CA GLY A 384 -21.88 -18.09 26.93
C GLY A 384 -22.50 -19.49 26.74
N PRO A 385 -23.11 -19.78 25.57
CA PRO A 385 -23.81 -21.03 25.29
C PRO A 385 -22.93 -22.28 25.51
N ALA A 386 -21.71 -22.28 24.99
CA ALA A 386 -20.77 -23.39 25.17
C ALA A 386 -20.46 -23.68 26.65
N GLN A 387 -20.21 -22.63 27.46
CA GLN A 387 -19.95 -22.80 28.90
C GLN A 387 -21.17 -23.36 29.63
N LEU A 388 -22.37 -22.84 29.33
CA LEU A 388 -23.63 -23.30 29.94
C LEU A 388 -23.96 -24.74 29.58
N ALA A 389 -23.54 -25.20 28.40
CA ALA A 389 -23.63 -26.59 27.96
C ALA A 389 -22.53 -27.50 28.54
N GLY A 390 -21.63 -26.95 29.36
CA GLY A 390 -20.58 -27.69 30.07
C GLY A 390 -19.30 -27.92 29.28
N ILE A 391 -19.14 -27.30 28.11
CA ILE A 391 -17.91 -27.36 27.31
C ILE A 391 -16.80 -26.60 28.04
N GLN A 392 -15.61 -27.18 28.10
CA GLN A 392 -14.44 -26.61 28.76
C GLN A 392 -13.36 -26.24 27.76
N ARG A 393 -12.53 -25.26 28.11
CA ARG A 393 -11.27 -25.00 27.39
C ARG A 393 -10.41 -26.28 27.41
N GLY A 394 -9.84 -26.63 26.26
CA GLY A 394 -9.13 -27.88 26.02
C GLY A 394 -10.02 -29.07 25.65
N ALA A 395 -11.34 -28.88 25.50
CA ALA A 395 -12.21 -29.93 24.97
C ALA A 395 -11.87 -30.24 23.51
N GLU A 396 -11.88 -31.52 23.16
CA GLU A 396 -11.79 -32.00 21.78
C GLU A 396 -13.17 -31.92 21.13
N ILE A 397 -13.27 -31.27 19.98
CA ILE A 397 -14.48 -31.25 19.15
C ILE A 397 -14.42 -32.44 18.20
N VAL A 398 -15.44 -33.28 18.25
CA VAL A 398 -15.54 -34.51 17.44
C VAL A 398 -16.41 -34.27 16.20
N SER A 399 -17.56 -33.60 16.38
CA SER A 399 -18.47 -33.29 15.29
C SER A 399 -19.17 -31.95 15.49
N LEU A 400 -19.49 -31.29 14.38
CA LEU A 400 -20.28 -30.07 14.30
C LEU A 400 -21.40 -30.31 13.27
N ARG A 401 -22.64 -29.91 13.59
CA ARG A 401 -23.81 -30.06 12.70
C ARG A 401 -24.00 -31.51 12.20
N GLY A 402 -23.70 -32.49 13.05
CA GLY A 402 -23.77 -33.92 12.72
C GLY A 402 -22.66 -34.45 11.80
N LEU A 403 -21.71 -33.61 11.37
CA LEU A 403 -20.57 -33.99 10.52
C LEU A 403 -19.28 -34.10 11.34
N PRO A 404 -18.37 -35.05 11.04
CA PRO A 404 -17.02 -35.04 11.62
C PRO A 404 -16.39 -33.65 11.51
N VAL A 405 -15.74 -33.16 12.56
CA VAL A 405 -15.32 -31.75 12.65
C VAL A 405 -14.48 -31.31 11.45
N GLY A 406 -13.57 -32.15 10.97
CA GLY A 406 -12.73 -31.81 9.81
C GLY A 406 -13.52 -31.64 8.50
N GLU A 407 -14.61 -32.41 8.33
CA GLU A 407 -15.53 -32.29 7.21
C GLU A 407 -16.41 -31.04 7.34
N ALA A 408 -16.89 -30.74 8.55
CA ALA A 408 -17.65 -29.51 8.81
C ALA A 408 -16.82 -28.26 8.50
N ILE A 409 -15.54 -28.25 8.88
CA ILE A 409 -14.61 -27.17 8.53
C ILE A 409 -14.46 -27.09 7.00
N SER A 410 -14.16 -28.20 6.31
CA SER A 410 -13.98 -28.19 4.85
C SER A 410 -15.20 -27.71 4.05
N GLN A 411 -16.41 -27.90 4.58
CA GLN A 411 -17.66 -27.45 3.94
C GLN A 411 -18.04 -26.01 4.28
N THR A 412 -17.30 -25.35 5.17
CA THR A 412 -17.54 -23.95 5.53
C THR A 412 -17.09 -23.04 4.39
N GLN A 413 -17.95 -22.13 3.95
CA GLN A 413 -17.54 -21.09 3.00
C GLN A 413 -16.66 -20.07 3.75
N PRO A 414 -15.49 -19.71 3.21
CA PRO A 414 -14.67 -18.66 3.81
C PRO A 414 -15.36 -17.29 3.75
N TYR A 415 -14.91 -16.35 4.58
CA TYR A 415 -15.42 -14.98 4.55
C TYR A 415 -14.94 -14.27 3.28
N SER A 416 -13.63 -14.39 3.03
CA SER A 416 -12.90 -13.80 1.90
C SER A 416 -12.18 -14.89 1.09
N PRO A 417 -11.82 -14.60 -0.17
CA PRO A 417 -10.86 -15.43 -0.92
C PRO A 417 -9.55 -15.64 -0.16
N GLN A 418 -8.88 -16.77 -0.40
CA GLN A 418 -7.58 -17.08 0.19
C GLN A 418 -6.63 -17.57 -0.88
N SER A 419 -5.36 -17.15 -0.80
CA SER A 419 -4.33 -17.56 -1.75
C SER A 419 -3.76 -18.95 -1.48
N THR A 420 -3.89 -19.46 -0.26
CA THR A 420 -3.25 -20.68 0.21
C THR A 420 -4.22 -21.65 0.88
N ASP A 421 -3.97 -22.96 0.76
CA ASP A 421 -4.79 -24.00 1.37
C ASP A 421 -4.80 -23.91 2.90
N PHE A 422 -3.66 -23.54 3.51
CA PHE A 422 -3.57 -23.38 4.96
C PHE A 422 -4.31 -22.12 5.44
N GLY A 423 -4.25 -21.01 4.71
CA GLY A 423 -5.03 -19.81 4.98
C GLY A 423 -6.53 -20.07 4.88
N LEU A 424 -6.96 -20.75 3.80
CA LEU A 424 -8.34 -21.22 3.61
C LEU A 424 -8.79 -22.10 4.78
N ARG A 425 -7.98 -23.12 5.13
CA ARG A 425 -8.32 -24.04 6.21
C ARG A 425 -8.46 -23.32 7.56
N TYR A 426 -7.57 -22.36 7.80
CA TYR A 426 -7.62 -21.55 9.00
C TYR A 426 -8.89 -20.71 9.08
N GLU A 427 -9.20 -20.00 8.00
CA GLU A 427 -10.38 -19.16 7.91
C GLU A 427 -11.67 -19.99 8.08
N GLN A 428 -11.76 -21.15 7.43
CA GLN A 428 -12.86 -22.10 7.62
C GLN A 428 -12.99 -22.56 9.07
N THR A 429 -11.87 -22.81 9.75
CA THR A 429 -11.85 -23.24 11.17
C THR A 429 -12.37 -22.13 12.09
N VAL A 430 -12.09 -20.87 11.77
CA VAL A 430 -12.62 -19.72 12.50
C VAL A 430 -14.13 -19.57 12.24
N PHE A 431 -14.54 -19.58 10.97
CA PHE A 431 -15.90 -19.22 10.59
C PHE A 431 -16.92 -20.35 10.69
N VAL A 432 -16.51 -21.62 10.86
CA VAL A 432 -17.44 -22.72 11.18
C VAL A 432 -18.19 -22.49 12.50
N MET A 433 -17.60 -21.66 13.38
CA MET A 433 -18.14 -21.24 14.67
C MET A 433 -19.02 -19.99 14.61
N ARG A 434 -19.30 -19.47 13.40
CA ARG A 434 -20.17 -18.32 13.16
C ARG A 434 -21.46 -18.76 12.46
N ASP A 435 -22.54 -18.03 12.74
CA ASP A 435 -23.85 -18.31 12.16
C ASP A 435 -24.75 -17.06 12.22
N ALA A 436 -25.96 -17.17 11.67
CA ALA A 436 -27.03 -16.21 11.90
C ALA A 436 -27.36 -16.12 13.40
N MET A 437 -27.83 -14.95 13.87
CA MET A 437 -28.28 -14.81 15.27
C MET A 437 -29.47 -15.72 15.56
N GLY A 438 -29.38 -16.51 16.62
CA GLY A 438 -30.43 -17.44 17.06
C GLY A 438 -30.49 -18.75 16.26
N ALA A 439 -29.48 -19.03 15.44
CA ALA A 439 -29.26 -20.36 14.87
C ALA A 439 -28.89 -21.36 15.96
N SER A 440 -29.12 -22.65 15.70
CA SER A 440 -28.73 -23.73 16.61
C SER A 440 -27.75 -24.68 15.91
N MET A 441 -26.76 -25.17 16.65
CA MET A 441 -25.77 -26.13 16.17
C MET A 441 -25.61 -27.29 17.14
N GLU A 442 -25.73 -28.51 16.62
CA GLU A 442 -25.31 -29.73 17.30
C GLU A 442 -23.77 -29.77 17.41
N VAL A 443 -23.26 -29.94 18.62
CA VAL A 443 -21.82 -30.07 18.90
C VAL A 443 -21.57 -31.33 19.70
N SER A 444 -20.67 -32.19 19.21
CA SER A 444 -20.17 -33.33 19.97
C SER A 444 -18.73 -33.09 20.41
N TYR A 445 -18.45 -33.28 21.70
CA TYR A 445 -17.15 -32.96 22.30
C TYR A 445 -16.71 -33.96 23.37
N ILE A 446 -15.43 -33.93 23.72
CA ILE A 446 -14.82 -34.66 24.84
C ILE A 446 -14.06 -33.66 25.71
N ASN A 447 -14.54 -33.42 26.94
CA ASN A 447 -13.83 -32.55 27.89
C ASN A 447 -12.53 -33.20 28.41
N PRO A 448 -11.56 -32.40 28.89
CA PRO A 448 -10.36 -32.92 29.54
C PRO A 448 -10.69 -33.90 30.68
N GLY A 449 -10.09 -35.10 30.65
CA GLY A 449 -10.32 -36.14 31.66
C GLY A 449 -11.63 -36.93 31.51
N GLN A 450 -12.42 -36.65 30.47
CA GLN A 450 -13.62 -37.40 30.13
C GLN A 450 -13.29 -38.52 29.12
N SER A 451 -13.97 -39.67 29.22
CA SER A 451 -13.71 -40.84 28.36
C SER A 451 -14.80 -41.12 27.33
N GLY A 452 -15.79 -40.24 27.18
CA GLY A 452 -16.92 -40.43 26.29
C GLY A 452 -17.36 -39.13 25.63
N VAL A 453 -17.93 -39.24 24.45
CA VAL A 453 -18.46 -38.11 23.68
C VAL A 453 -19.77 -37.63 24.32
N VAL A 454 -19.90 -36.32 24.48
CA VAL A 454 -21.14 -35.64 24.87
C VAL A 454 -21.61 -34.78 23.70
N THR A 455 -22.90 -34.88 23.39
CA THR A 455 -23.54 -34.10 22.33
C THR A 455 -24.51 -33.10 22.95
N VAL A 456 -24.43 -31.84 22.53
CA VAL A 456 -25.27 -30.73 22.99
C VAL A 456 -25.75 -29.92 21.80
N GLU A 457 -26.88 -29.23 21.98
CA GLU A 457 -27.34 -28.18 21.07
C GLU A 457 -26.91 -26.83 21.65
N LEU A 458 -26.25 -26.00 20.85
CA LEU A 458 -25.88 -24.64 21.22
C LEU A 458 -26.68 -23.66 20.38
N ASP A 459 -27.27 -22.65 21.02
CA ASP A 459 -27.89 -21.53 20.32
C ASP A 459 -26.87 -20.39 20.17
N SER A 460 -26.78 -19.80 18.98
CA SER A 460 -25.89 -18.68 18.71
C SER A 460 -26.42 -17.40 19.36
N MET A 461 -25.51 -16.54 19.82
CA MET A 461 -25.81 -15.23 20.35
C MET A 461 -24.87 -14.17 19.76
N ILE A 462 -25.26 -12.90 19.85
CA ILE A 462 -24.35 -11.81 19.44
C ILE A 462 -23.19 -11.76 20.43
N GLU A 463 -22.03 -12.18 19.97
CA GLU A 463 -20.74 -12.06 20.65
C GLU A 463 -19.62 -12.16 19.61
N PHE A 464 -18.51 -11.47 19.86
CA PHE A 464 -17.34 -11.49 18.97
C PHE A 464 -16.04 -11.84 19.70
N ASP A 465 -16.09 -11.98 21.02
CA ASP A 465 -14.91 -12.33 21.81
C ASP A 465 -14.37 -13.70 21.37
N SER A 466 -15.24 -14.64 20.99
CA SER A 466 -14.81 -15.92 20.43
C SER A 466 -14.16 -15.78 19.04
N LEU A 467 -14.65 -14.87 18.20
CA LEU A 467 -14.05 -14.60 16.90
C LEU A 467 -12.63 -14.05 17.08
N TRP A 468 -12.47 -13.00 17.88
CA TRP A 468 -11.19 -12.33 18.11
C TRP A 468 -10.18 -13.15 18.91
N ALA A 469 -10.63 -14.19 19.63
CA ALA A 469 -9.73 -15.12 20.29
C ALA A 469 -8.88 -15.95 19.30
N THR A 470 -9.32 -16.09 18.05
CA THR A 470 -8.61 -16.87 17.02
C THR A 470 -8.43 -16.12 15.71
N TYR A 471 -9.25 -15.17 15.33
CA TYR A 471 -9.03 -14.40 14.12
C TYR A 471 -7.93 -13.35 14.37
N LEU A 472 -6.72 -13.59 13.86
CA LEU A 472 -5.55 -12.73 14.07
C LEU A 472 -5.15 -11.96 12.80
N GLY A 473 -5.93 -12.07 11.73
CA GLY A 473 -5.72 -11.35 10.47
C GLY A 473 -6.33 -9.95 10.52
N GLY A 474 -5.75 -9.02 9.76
CA GLY A 474 -6.30 -7.66 9.62
C GLY A 474 -6.35 -6.84 10.91
N GLU A 475 -5.55 -7.20 11.93
CA GLU A 475 -5.41 -6.37 13.12
C GLU A 475 -4.59 -5.12 12.78
N PHE A 476 -5.27 -3.97 12.74
CA PHE A 476 -4.63 -2.65 12.76
C PHE A 476 -4.99 -1.96 14.08
N ASP A 477 -3.99 -1.79 14.95
CA ASP A 477 -4.14 -1.02 16.18
C ASP A 477 -3.61 0.39 15.93
N GLU A 478 -4.52 1.35 15.73
CA GLU A 478 -4.19 2.76 15.50
C GLU A 478 -3.54 3.45 16.72
N TYR A 479 -3.48 2.77 17.87
CA TYR A 479 -2.92 3.30 19.12
C TYR A 479 -1.50 2.79 19.42
N VAL A 480 -0.89 2.01 18.52
CA VAL A 480 0.52 1.59 18.63
C VAL A 480 1.39 2.25 17.57
N LEU A 481 2.71 2.21 17.78
CA LEU A 481 3.67 2.69 16.79
C LEU A 481 3.74 1.72 15.58
N PRO A 482 4.06 2.21 14.37
CA PRO A 482 4.26 1.35 13.19
C PRO A 482 5.30 0.25 13.43
N ILE A 483 6.35 0.60 14.18
CA ILE A 483 7.40 -0.30 14.64
C ILE A 483 7.64 -0.06 16.12
N GLU A 484 7.84 -1.12 16.89
CA GLU A 484 8.23 -1.08 18.30
C GLU A 484 9.49 -1.90 18.51
N TYR A 485 10.40 -1.43 19.39
CA TYR A 485 11.60 -2.19 19.72
C TYR A 485 11.91 -2.17 21.22
N LYS A 486 12.59 -3.21 21.68
CA LYS A 486 13.11 -3.33 23.06
C LYS A 486 14.29 -4.28 23.10
N VAL A 487 15.08 -4.20 24.17
CA VAL A 487 16.02 -5.27 24.54
C VAL A 487 15.32 -6.21 25.52
N LEU A 488 15.21 -7.49 25.16
CA LEU A 488 14.71 -8.54 26.06
C LEU A 488 15.73 -8.77 27.17
N GLN A 489 15.29 -8.55 28.41
CA GLN A 489 16.11 -8.67 29.61
C GLN A 489 15.61 -9.86 30.45
N PRO A 490 16.52 -10.63 31.08
CA PRO A 490 17.97 -10.42 31.19
C PRO A 490 18.83 -10.98 30.04
N GLU A 491 18.21 -11.49 28.97
CA GLU A 491 18.89 -12.24 27.90
C GLU A 491 19.84 -11.36 27.06
N GLY A 492 19.56 -10.07 26.94
CA GLY A 492 20.35 -9.13 26.11
C GLY A 492 20.14 -9.35 24.62
N ILE A 493 18.89 -9.54 24.20
CA ILE A 493 18.49 -9.79 22.80
C ILE A 493 17.67 -8.60 22.30
N GLY A 494 18.03 -8.06 21.13
CA GLY A 494 17.21 -7.05 20.45
C GLY A 494 15.92 -7.68 19.93
N TYR A 495 14.78 -7.04 20.15
CA TYR A 495 13.50 -7.46 19.62
C TYR A 495 12.81 -6.26 18.95
N VAL A 496 12.42 -6.45 17.70
CA VAL A 496 11.64 -5.49 16.89
C VAL A 496 10.34 -6.16 16.49
N LYS A 497 9.22 -5.48 16.71
CA LYS A 497 7.92 -5.85 16.17
C LYS A 497 7.53 -4.84 15.11
N VAL A 498 7.29 -5.30 13.90
CA VAL A 498 6.74 -4.47 12.83
C VAL A 498 5.23 -4.64 12.88
N ASN A 499 4.51 -3.63 13.34
CA ASN A 499 3.05 -3.68 13.49
C ASN A 499 2.35 -3.44 12.14
N SER A 500 2.91 -2.57 11.28
CA SER A 500 2.28 -2.24 10.00
C SER A 500 3.27 -1.71 8.97
N ASN A 501 3.08 -2.08 7.71
CA ASN A 501 3.62 -1.41 6.53
C ASN A 501 2.68 -0.31 6.00
N SER A 502 1.59 -0.01 6.71
CA SER A 502 0.48 0.85 6.24
C SER A 502 0.19 2.09 7.10
N ASP A 503 1.04 2.41 8.08
CA ASP A 503 0.85 3.57 8.96
C ASP A 503 1.74 4.76 8.53
N ASP A 504 2.52 5.35 9.44
CA ASP A 504 3.46 6.43 9.16
C ASP A 504 4.82 5.82 8.80
N LEU A 505 5.11 5.72 7.50
CA LEU A 505 6.36 5.09 7.05
C LEU A 505 7.59 5.85 7.55
N ASN A 506 7.51 7.18 7.62
CA ASN A 506 8.61 8.00 8.09
C ASN A 506 8.98 7.69 9.54
N LEU A 507 7.96 7.60 10.38
CA LEU A 507 8.15 7.19 11.77
C LEU A 507 8.68 5.75 11.86
N GLY A 508 8.19 4.84 11.02
CA GLY A 508 8.69 3.46 10.92
C GLY A 508 10.18 3.40 10.63
N TYR A 509 10.65 4.05 9.55
CA TYR A 509 12.06 4.15 9.19
C TYR A 509 12.91 4.67 10.35
N THR A 510 12.52 5.80 10.92
CA THR A 510 13.26 6.45 12.01
C THR A 510 13.38 5.54 13.24
N ILE A 511 12.31 4.83 13.59
CA ILE A 511 12.32 3.92 14.74
C ILE A 511 13.22 2.72 14.47
N PHE A 512 13.16 2.13 13.28
CA PHE A 512 13.95 0.95 12.93
C PHE A 512 15.44 1.25 12.89
N GLU A 513 15.85 2.34 12.22
CA GLU A 513 17.23 2.79 12.18
C GLU A 513 17.79 2.99 13.59
N ARG A 514 17.04 3.70 14.44
CA ARG A 514 17.39 3.89 15.86
C ARG A 514 17.47 2.55 16.61
N ALA A 515 16.59 1.60 16.33
CA ALA A 515 16.64 0.28 16.97
C ALA A 515 17.96 -0.43 16.63
N MET A 516 18.36 -0.43 15.36
CA MET A 516 19.61 -1.06 14.93
C MET A 516 20.84 -0.39 15.55
N GLU A 517 20.87 0.94 15.58
CA GLU A 517 21.93 1.72 16.25
C GLU A 517 22.03 1.33 17.73
N GLN A 518 20.91 1.38 18.47
CA GLN A 518 20.88 1.10 19.90
C GLN A 518 21.23 -0.37 20.23
N PHE A 519 20.83 -1.32 19.39
CA PHE A 519 21.21 -2.72 19.55
C PHE A 519 22.71 -2.95 19.31
N ASN A 520 23.28 -2.25 18.33
CA ASN A 520 24.72 -2.30 18.06
C ASN A 520 25.52 -1.67 19.21
N GLU A 521 25.10 -0.52 19.74
CA GLU A 521 25.73 0.11 20.91
C GLU A 521 25.63 -0.76 22.18
N ALA A 522 24.51 -1.48 22.35
CA ALA A 522 24.28 -2.35 23.49
C ALA A 522 24.98 -3.72 23.39
N ASP A 523 25.64 -4.03 22.26
CA ASP A 523 26.29 -5.33 22.00
C ASP A 523 25.32 -6.51 22.26
N VAL A 524 24.12 -6.43 21.66
CA VAL A 524 23.11 -7.48 21.83
C VAL A 524 23.60 -8.82 21.27
N ARG A 525 23.16 -9.92 21.89
CA ARG A 525 23.54 -11.28 21.46
C ARG A 525 22.98 -11.67 20.09
N GLY A 526 21.95 -10.98 19.65
CA GLY A 526 21.23 -11.20 18.41
C GLY A 526 19.97 -10.36 18.35
N VAL A 527 19.32 -10.36 17.19
CA VAL A 527 18.10 -9.61 16.92
C VAL A 527 17.00 -10.56 16.46
N ILE A 528 15.80 -10.36 17.01
CA ILE A 528 14.55 -11.01 16.59
C ILE A 528 13.69 -9.94 15.93
N LEU A 529 13.31 -10.17 14.67
CA LEU A 529 12.35 -9.36 13.93
C LEU A 529 11.02 -10.11 13.89
N ASP A 530 9.93 -9.48 14.31
CA ASP A 530 8.61 -10.10 14.42
C ASP A 530 7.62 -9.44 13.46
N LEU A 531 7.29 -10.17 12.40
CA LEU A 531 6.39 -9.75 11.31
C LEU A 531 5.08 -10.56 11.31
N ARG A 532 4.86 -11.42 12.32
CA ARG A 532 3.77 -12.42 12.33
C ARG A 532 2.35 -11.87 12.19
N ARG A 533 2.13 -10.59 12.49
CA ARG A 533 0.80 -9.93 12.54
C ARG A 533 0.74 -8.64 11.73
N ASN A 534 1.57 -8.53 10.70
CA ASN A 534 1.65 -7.34 9.85
C ASN A 534 0.91 -7.57 8.53
N PHE A 535 -0.20 -6.87 8.32
CA PHE A 535 -1.09 -7.11 7.17
C PHE A 535 -0.62 -6.46 5.85
N GLY A 536 0.57 -5.87 5.80
CA GLY A 536 1.12 -5.27 4.59
C GLY A 536 0.93 -3.76 4.52
N GLY A 537 1.04 -3.22 3.29
CA GLY A 537 1.16 -1.80 2.99
C GLY A 537 2.26 -1.52 1.97
N THR A 538 3.19 -0.62 2.28
CA THR A 538 4.38 -0.32 1.48
C THR A 538 5.64 -0.85 2.17
N PRO A 539 6.55 -1.53 1.46
CA PRO A 539 7.81 -2.00 2.03
C PRO A 539 8.74 -0.85 2.51
N TYR A 540 9.53 -1.14 3.54
CA TYR A 540 10.57 -0.28 4.11
C TYR A 540 12.00 -0.63 3.65
N ASN A 541 12.21 -1.74 2.95
CA ASN A 541 13.53 -2.31 2.71
C ASN A 541 14.34 -2.53 4.02
N LEU A 542 13.73 -3.19 5.03
CA LEU A 542 14.40 -3.40 6.33
C LEU A 542 15.66 -4.27 6.21
N ALA A 543 15.68 -5.17 5.23
CA ALA A 543 16.83 -6.02 4.93
C ALA A 543 18.08 -5.20 4.59
N GLY A 544 17.94 -4.04 3.93
CA GLY A 544 19.05 -3.16 3.58
C GLY A 544 19.85 -2.66 4.79
N TYR A 545 19.28 -2.65 6.01
CA TYR A 545 20.03 -2.33 7.23
C TYR A 545 20.89 -3.49 7.76
N LEU A 546 20.73 -4.70 7.25
CA LEU A 546 21.30 -5.93 7.83
C LEU A 546 22.23 -6.68 6.87
N THR A 547 22.36 -6.23 5.62
CA THR A 547 23.24 -6.82 4.61
C THR A 547 23.83 -5.75 3.69
N ASP A 548 25.02 -6.02 3.16
CA ASP A 548 25.68 -5.24 2.11
C ASP A 548 25.42 -5.81 0.70
N GLN A 549 24.55 -6.81 0.60
CA GLN A 549 24.18 -7.47 -0.64
C GLN A 549 22.86 -6.90 -1.19
N GLU A 550 22.81 -6.71 -2.50
CA GLU A 550 21.56 -6.48 -3.23
C GLU A 550 20.68 -7.73 -3.17
N ILE A 551 19.37 -7.52 -3.03
CA ILE A 551 18.38 -8.58 -2.99
C ILE A 551 17.41 -8.38 -4.15
N SER A 552 17.32 -9.36 -5.05
CA SER A 552 16.37 -9.34 -6.16
C SER A 552 14.97 -9.73 -5.67
N MET A 553 13.99 -8.88 -5.94
CA MET A 553 12.58 -8.98 -5.51
C MET A 553 11.65 -9.39 -6.67
N GLY A 554 12.21 -9.94 -7.75
CA GLY A 554 11.46 -10.32 -8.95
C GLY A 554 11.11 -9.13 -9.85
N ILE A 555 10.62 -9.43 -11.04
CA ILE A 555 10.24 -8.48 -12.09
C ILE A 555 8.73 -8.24 -11.98
N LEU A 556 8.32 -6.99 -11.74
CA LEU A 556 6.93 -6.60 -11.70
C LEU A 556 6.36 -6.50 -13.13
N LYS A 557 5.35 -7.31 -13.44
CA LYS A 557 4.71 -7.37 -14.75
C LYS A 557 3.25 -6.98 -14.72
N TYR A 558 2.80 -6.33 -15.79
CA TYR A 558 1.40 -5.96 -16.04
C TYR A 558 0.97 -6.42 -17.44
N TYR A 559 -0.32 -6.62 -17.63
CA TYR A 559 -0.87 -6.89 -18.95
C TYR A 559 -0.67 -5.68 -19.88
N ASN A 560 -0.02 -5.89 -21.04
CA ASN A 560 0.13 -4.89 -22.09
C ASN A 560 -0.98 -5.09 -23.13
N GLU A 561 -1.81 -4.07 -23.35
CA GLU A 561 -2.95 -4.17 -24.27
C GLU A 561 -2.53 -4.21 -25.74
N ASN A 562 -1.37 -3.61 -26.07
CA ASN A 562 -0.83 -3.59 -27.42
C ASN A 562 -0.30 -4.97 -27.86
N THR A 563 0.29 -5.73 -26.94
CA THR A 563 0.90 -7.03 -27.22
C THR A 563 0.03 -8.22 -26.81
N GLY A 564 -0.89 -7.99 -25.87
CA GLY A 564 -1.77 -9.00 -25.31
C GLY A 564 -1.09 -9.96 -24.33
N THR A 565 0.04 -9.55 -23.72
CA THR A 565 0.83 -10.38 -22.80
C THR A 565 1.25 -9.62 -21.54
N PHE A 566 1.64 -10.34 -20.49
CA PHE A 566 2.21 -9.72 -19.29
C PHE A 566 3.68 -9.37 -19.51
N GLU A 567 4.02 -8.09 -19.35
CA GLU A 567 5.33 -7.51 -19.63
C GLU A 567 5.84 -6.67 -18.46
N PRO A 568 7.17 -6.53 -18.29
CA PRO A 568 7.75 -5.71 -17.24
C PRO A 568 7.28 -4.25 -17.27
N ARG A 569 7.16 -3.66 -16.09
CA ARG A 569 6.92 -2.22 -15.94
C ARG A 569 8.24 -1.48 -16.15
N GLY A 570 8.50 -1.05 -17.39
CA GLY A 570 9.75 -0.36 -17.74
C GLY A 570 10.75 -1.33 -18.35
N ASP A 571 11.95 -1.37 -17.78
CA ASP A 571 13.01 -2.29 -18.18
C ASP A 571 12.75 -3.74 -17.73
N ASP A 572 13.41 -4.69 -18.39
CA ASP A 572 13.27 -6.13 -18.15
C ASP A 572 14.01 -6.61 -16.87
N GLU A 573 14.34 -5.70 -15.95
CA GLU A 573 15.16 -5.97 -14.78
C GLU A 573 14.30 -6.18 -13.51
N PRO A 574 14.77 -6.99 -12.55
CA PRO A 574 14.06 -7.20 -11.30
C PRO A 574 14.12 -5.96 -10.42
N THR A 575 13.08 -5.74 -9.61
CA THR A 575 13.15 -4.79 -8.50
C THR A 575 14.27 -5.22 -7.54
N ILE A 576 15.17 -4.30 -7.20
CA ILE A 576 16.30 -4.57 -6.31
C ILE A 576 16.11 -3.85 -4.98
N TYR A 577 16.27 -4.58 -3.88
CA TYR A 577 16.49 -3.99 -2.57
C TYR A 577 17.98 -3.79 -2.35
N THR A 578 18.36 -2.53 -2.15
CA THR A 578 19.75 -2.11 -1.99
C THR A 578 20.13 -2.00 -0.51
N PRO A 579 21.43 -2.13 -0.18
CA PRO A 579 21.93 -1.80 1.14
C PRO A 579 21.61 -0.36 1.53
N MET A 580 21.20 -0.16 2.77
CA MET A 580 21.02 1.17 3.35
C MET A 580 22.39 1.84 3.54
N VAL A 581 22.43 3.18 3.61
CA VAL A 581 23.69 3.94 3.85
C VAL A 581 24.46 3.43 5.08
N THR A 582 23.73 3.05 6.14
CA THR A 582 24.32 2.40 7.32
C THR A 582 23.79 0.98 7.45
N THR A 583 24.71 0.02 7.40
CA THR A 583 24.43 -1.41 7.63
C THR A 583 24.96 -1.86 8.99
N TYR A 584 24.24 -2.80 9.60
CA TYR A 584 24.53 -3.37 10.91
C TYR A 584 24.74 -4.88 10.80
N SER A 585 25.56 -5.43 11.68
CA SER A 585 25.80 -6.87 11.74
C SER A 585 25.64 -7.35 13.17
N PHE A 586 24.85 -8.41 13.35
CA PHE A 586 24.59 -9.00 14.65
C PHE A 586 25.00 -10.48 14.68
N PRO A 587 25.38 -11.04 15.85
CA PRO A 587 25.85 -12.42 15.92
C PRO A 587 24.81 -13.48 15.53
N SER A 588 23.52 -13.16 15.66
CA SER A 588 22.40 -14.04 15.31
C SER A 588 21.19 -13.19 14.91
N LEU A 589 20.54 -13.59 13.82
CA LEU A 589 19.33 -12.95 13.31
C LEU A 589 18.21 -13.98 13.20
N ILE A 590 17.04 -13.65 13.72
CA ILE A 590 15.85 -14.49 13.60
C ILE A 590 14.69 -13.64 13.09
N LEU A 591 14.00 -14.15 12.08
CA LEU A 591 12.76 -13.58 11.55
C LEU A 591 11.58 -14.45 11.99
N LEU A 592 10.56 -13.85 12.62
CA LEU A 592 9.32 -14.53 12.97
C LEU A 592 8.25 -14.20 11.95
N VAL A 593 7.68 -15.24 11.33
CA VAL A 593 6.58 -15.15 10.36
C VAL A 593 5.42 -16.05 10.75
N ASP A 594 4.23 -15.71 10.27
CA ASP A 594 3.02 -16.52 10.32
C ASP A 594 2.11 -16.08 9.16
N GLN A 595 1.02 -16.80 8.95
CA GLN A 595 0.07 -16.59 7.86
C GLN A 595 -0.65 -15.23 7.92
N PHE A 596 -0.43 -14.43 8.96
CA PHE A 596 -0.98 -13.07 9.08
C PHE A 596 -0.03 -11.96 8.62
N CYS A 597 1.12 -12.35 8.07
CA CYS A 597 1.98 -11.50 7.28
C CYS A 597 1.51 -11.53 5.81
N TYR A 598 0.96 -10.43 5.32
CA TYR A 598 0.33 -10.31 3.99
C TYR A 598 1.01 -9.23 3.12
N SER A 599 0.99 -9.40 1.79
CA SER A 599 1.42 -8.39 0.81
C SER A 599 2.82 -7.81 1.08
N ALA A 600 2.98 -6.50 1.28
CA ALA A 600 4.30 -5.89 1.55
C ALA A 600 5.04 -6.48 2.78
N CYS A 601 4.33 -7.06 3.75
CA CYS A 601 4.98 -7.79 4.84
C CYS A 601 5.72 -9.03 4.31
N GLU A 602 5.18 -9.68 3.26
CA GLU A 602 5.78 -10.85 2.63
C GLU A 602 7.00 -10.46 1.80
N LEU A 603 6.96 -9.31 1.10
CA LEU A 603 8.14 -8.74 0.45
C LEU A 603 9.25 -8.44 1.47
N GLU A 604 8.92 -7.79 2.59
CA GLU A 604 9.86 -7.59 3.70
C GLU A 604 10.42 -8.90 4.24
N SER A 605 9.54 -9.87 4.50
CA SER A 605 9.93 -11.17 5.03
C SER A 605 10.82 -11.93 4.05
N TYR A 606 10.54 -11.83 2.75
CA TYR A 606 11.34 -12.44 1.70
C TYR A 606 12.73 -11.80 1.67
N ALA A 607 12.81 -10.47 1.60
CA ALA A 607 14.08 -9.77 1.61
C ALA A 607 14.90 -10.09 2.88
N LEU A 608 14.27 -10.05 4.05
CA LEU A 608 14.90 -10.41 5.33
C LEU A 608 15.38 -11.87 5.35
N SER A 609 14.63 -12.80 4.74
CA SER A 609 15.05 -14.21 4.63
C SER A 609 16.29 -14.40 3.77
N GLN A 610 16.59 -13.46 2.85
CA GLN A 610 17.80 -13.48 2.03
C GLN A 610 19.03 -12.91 2.77
N VAL A 611 18.85 -12.25 3.92
CA VAL A 611 19.96 -11.71 4.73
C VAL A 611 20.87 -12.85 5.20
N PRO A 612 22.20 -12.80 4.96
CA PRO A 612 23.11 -13.87 5.33
C PRO A 612 23.04 -14.23 6.82
N GLY A 613 22.67 -15.49 7.10
CA GLY A 613 22.58 -16.01 8.47
C GLY A 613 21.25 -15.74 9.19
N MET A 614 20.25 -15.15 8.51
CA MET A 614 18.87 -15.11 8.99
C MET A 614 18.32 -16.53 9.17
N VAL A 615 17.55 -16.75 10.24
CA VAL A 615 16.75 -17.97 10.44
C VAL A 615 15.28 -17.59 10.54
N VAL A 616 14.46 -18.10 9.62
CA VAL A 616 13.02 -17.87 9.61
C VAL A 616 12.32 -18.91 10.50
N MET A 617 11.42 -18.45 11.38
CA MET A 617 10.75 -19.29 12.37
C MET A 617 9.27 -18.94 12.49
N GLY A 618 8.40 -19.95 12.62
CA GLY A 618 6.95 -19.72 12.69
C GLY A 618 6.16 -21.02 12.80
N TYR A 619 4.83 -20.91 12.90
CA TYR A 619 3.93 -22.06 12.75
C TYR A 619 3.59 -22.34 11.29
N ASN A 620 3.41 -21.27 10.51
CA ASN A 620 3.04 -21.31 9.10
C ASN A 620 3.98 -20.43 8.28
N PRO A 621 4.02 -20.61 6.95
CA PRO A 621 4.49 -19.57 6.04
C PRO A 621 3.76 -18.25 6.24
N THR A 622 4.29 -17.18 5.65
CA THR A 622 3.49 -15.97 5.41
C THR A 622 2.28 -16.30 4.52
N ALA A 623 1.32 -15.39 4.39
CA ALA A 623 0.01 -15.70 3.84
C ALA A 623 0.01 -16.27 2.41
N GLY A 624 1.03 -15.93 1.63
CA GLY A 624 1.12 -16.20 0.21
C GLY A 624 0.12 -15.37 -0.58
N VAL A 625 -0.17 -14.15 -0.13
CA VAL A 625 -1.08 -13.19 -0.76
C VAL A 625 -0.22 -12.04 -1.24
N GLU A 626 0.43 -12.23 -2.39
CA GLU A 626 1.34 -11.23 -2.94
C GLU A 626 1.08 -10.89 -4.40
N ALA A 627 0.73 -9.62 -4.63
CA ALA A 627 0.42 -9.04 -5.92
C ALA A 627 0.35 -7.51 -5.84
N GLU A 628 0.45 -6.83 -7.00
CA GLU A 628 0.24 -5.39 -7.08
C GLU A 628 -1.25 -5.06 -7.31
N THR A 629 -1.81 -4.21 -6.45
CA THR A 629 -3.26 -4.00 -6.31
C THR A 629 -3.74 -2.59 -6.63
N ALA A 630 -2.84 -1.62 -6.80
CA ALA A 630 -3.21 -0.21 -6.90
C ALA A 630 -4.08 0.07 -8.14
N ARG A 631 -3.91 -0.69 -9.23
CA ARG A 631 -4.58 -0.42 -10.52
C ARG A 631 -5.89 -1.17 -10.74
N GLY A 632 -6.26 -2.11 -9.88
CA GLY A 632 -7.42 -3.00 -10.10
C GLY A 632 -8.65 -2.67 -9.26
N LYS A 633 -9.01 -1.39 -9.13
CA LYS A 633 -10.19 -0.92 -8.37
C LYS A 633 -11.35 -0.52 -9.28
N PHE A 634 -12.56 -0.95 -8.92
CA PHE A 634 -13.80 -0.70 -9.66
C PHE A 634 -14.90 -0.21 -8.73
N ASP A 635 -15.55 0.90 -9.09
CA ASP A 635 -16.77 1.36 -8.42
C ASP A 635 -18.00 0.90 -9.22
N LEU A 636 -18.93 0.23 -8.54
CA LEU A 636 -20.07 -0.44 -9.14
C LEU A 636 -21.41 0.11 -8.62
N PRO A 637 -22.51 -0.09 -9.34
CA PRO A 637 -23.82 0.42 -8.94
C PRO A 637 -24.24 -0.07 -7.55
N GLY A 638 -24.89 0.82 -6.79
CA GLY A 638 -25.33 0.52 -5.43
C GLY A 638 -24.28 0.79 -4.34
N GLY A 639 -23.20 1.50 -4.67
CA GLY A 639 -22.15 1.86 -3.72
C GLY A 639 -21.24 0.68 -3.37
N ILE A 640 -21.15 -0.30 -4.28
CA ILE A 640 -20.31 -1.49 -4.13
C ILE A 640 -18.97 -1.19 -4.81
N SER A 641 -17.86 -1.57 -4.19
CA SER A 641 -16.56 -1.58 -4.86
C SER A 641 -16.02 -3.00 -4.97
N PHE A 642 -15.26 -3.25 -6.02
CA PHE A 642 -14.56 -4.50 -6.26
C PHE A 642 -13.08 -4.23 -6.49
N SER A 643 -12.22 -5.09 -5.98
CA SER A 643 -10.78 -5.03 -6.21
C SER A 643 -10.22 -6.39 -6.59
N ALA A 644 -9.26 -6.40 -7.51
CA ALA A 644 -8.42 -7.56 -7.81
C ALA A 644 -7.04 -7.09 -8.26
N PRO A 645 -5.97 -7.87 -8.03
CA PRO A 645 -4.64 -7.47 -8.47
C PRO A 645 -4.51 -7.52 -9.99
N THR A 646 -3.71 -6.60 -10.53
CA THR A 646 -3.42 -6.52 -11.97
C THR A 646 -1.93 -6.58 -12.29
N GLY A 647 -1.06 -6.52 -11.28
CA GLY A 647 0.37 -6.76 -11.40
C GLY A 647 0.81 -8.00 -10.63
N ARG A 648 1.81 -8.70 -11.18
CA ARG A 648 2.46 -9.85 -10.53
C ARG A 648 3.98 -9.72 -10.55
N PHE A 649 4.62 -10.22 -9.50
CA PHE A 649 6.07 -10.38 -9.48
C PHE A 649 6.45 -11.76 -10.01
N GLU A 650 7.31 -11.81 -11.02
CA GLU A 650 7.91 -13.05 -11.53
C GLU A 650 9.40 -13.10 -11.22
N LEU A 651 9.89 -14.24 -10.76
CA LEU A 651 11.33 -14.50 -10.65
C LEU A 651 11.94 -14.71 -12.05
N GLU A 652 13.27 -14.65 -12.15
CA GLU A 652 14.00 -14.84 -13.42
C GLU A 652 13.69 -16.18 -14.11
N ASP A 653 13.28 -17.20 -13.35
CA ASP A 653 12.89 -18.51 -13.86
C ASP A 653 11.43 -18.58 -14.36
N GLY A 654 10.69 -17.47 -14.26
CA GLY A 654 9.29 -17.33 -14.66
C GLY A 654 8.28 -17.81 -13.62
N SER A 655 8.72 -18.26 -12.44
CA SER A 655 7.80 -18.57 -11.33
C SER A 655 7.29 -17.30 -10.66
N VAL A 656 6.07 -17.33 -10.13
CA VAL A 656 5.49 -16.20 -9.39
C VAL A 656 6.14 -16.10 -8.01
N LEU A 657 6.51 -14.89 -7.61
CA LEU A 657 7.07 -14.62 -6.30
C LEU A 657 5.96 -14.64 -5.24
N LEU A 658 6.10 -15.52 -4.24
CA LEU A 658 5.31 -15.65 -3.00
C LEU A 658 3.82 -15.99 -3.13
N GLU A 659 3.12 -15.60 -4.21
CA GLU A 659 1.69 -15.88 -4.35
C GLU A 659 1.39 -17.39 -4.26
N GLY A 660 0.48 -17.76 -3.36
CA GLY A 660 0.10 -19.14 -3.06
C GLY A 660 1.11 -19.97 -2.28
N VAL A 661 2.23 -19.38 -1.82
CA VAL A 661 3.28 -20.10 -1.08
C VAL A 661 3.71 -19.37 0.19
N GLY A 662 4.00 -18.07 0.08
CA GLY A 662 4.59 -17.25 1.13
C GLY A 662 6.05 -17.60 1.44
N VAL A 663 6.62 -16.92 2.45
CA VAL A 663 7.94 -17.19 3.01
C VAL A 663 7.83 -18.33 4.00
N VAL A 664 8.42 -19.47 3.65
CA VAL A 664 8.37 -20.70 4.46
C VAL A 664 9.40 -20.63 5.61
N PRO A 665 9.03 -20.97 6.86
CA PRO A 665 9.98 -21.00 7.96
C PRO A 665 11.06 -22.08 7.78
N ASP A 666 12.32 -21.74 8.02
CA ASP A 666 13.41 -22.72 8.17
C ASP A 666 13.14 -23.65 9.36
N ILE A 667 12.56 -23.10 10.43
CA ILE A 667 12.16 -23.82 11.63
C ILE A 667 10.65 -23.64 11.82
N ARG A 668 9.89 -24.59 11.28
CA ARG A 668 8.46 -24.72 11.56
C ARG A 668 8.23 -25.36 12.93
N LEU A 669 7.52 -24.68 13.82
CA LEU A 669 6.99 -25.27 15.05
C LEU A 669 5.66 -25.99 14.76
N SER A 670 5.41 -27.10 15.45
CA SER A 670 4.13 -27.80 15.33
C SER A 670 3.03 -27.12 16.14
N ILE A 671 1.83 -27.05 15.57
CA ILE A 671 0.63 -26.61 16.27
C ILE A 671 0.13 -27.79 17.11
N THR A 672 0.40 -27.75 18.41
CA THR A 672 0.04 -28.79 19.39
C THR A 672 -0.92 -28.25 20.46
N ALA A 673 -1.50 -29.15 21.26
CA ALA A 673 -2.33 -28.76 22.40
C ALA A 673 -1.61 -27.80 23.37
N GLU A 674 -0.30 -27.99 23.60
CA GLU A 674 0.51 -27.09 24.42
C GLU A 674 0.59 -25.69 23.79
N SER A 675 0.84 -25.62 22.47
CA SER A 675 0.96 -24.35 21.75
C SER A 675 -0.29 -23.50 21.79
N VAL A 676 -1.48 -24.12 21.67
CA VAL A 676 -2.75 -23.39 21.61
C VAL A 676 -3.40 -23.17 22.98
N LEU A 677 -2.93 -23.86 24.04
CA LEU A 677 -3.51 -23.77 25.39
C LEU A 677 -2.62 -23.09 26.44
N SER A 678 -1.30 -22.96 26.25
CA SER A 678 -0.40 -22.42 27.28
C SER A 678 -0.62 -20.93 27.58
N GLY A 679 -1.06 -20.15 26.59
CA GLY A 679 -1.08 -18.68 26.67
C GLY A 679 0.31 -18.04 26.58
N GLU A 680 1.34 -18.85 26.32
CA GLU A 680 2.72 -18.42 26.13
C GLU A 680 3.07 -18.28 24.65
N ASP A 681 4.00 -17.37 24.32
CA ASP A 681 4.51 -17.24 22.95
C ASP A 681 5.66 -18.23 22.72
N LEU A 682 5.32 -19.48 22.38
CA LEU A 682 6.30 -20.55 22.20
C LEU A 682 7.25 -20.30 21.01
N VAL A 683 6.81 -19.57 19.98
CA VAL A 683 7.67 -19.21 18.83
C VAL A 683 8.74 -18.22 19.29
N LEU A 684 8.36 -17.16 20.02
CA LEU A 684 9.32 -16.22 20.57
C LEU A 684 10.26 -16.87 21.59
N GLN A 685 9.75 -17.74 22.46
CA GLN A 685 10.59 -18.49 23.40
C GLN A 685 11.61 -19.37 22.68
N ARG A 686 11.21 -20.07 21.61
CA ARG A 686 12.11 -20.89 20.80
C ARG A 686 13.18 -20.05 20.10
N ALA A 687 12.82 -18.86 19.61
CA ALA A 687 13.75 -17.91 19.02
C ALA A 687 14.78 -17.40 20.04
N VAL A 688 14.33 -16.99 21.23
CA VAL A 688 15.20 -16.59 22.34
C VAL A 688 16.16 -17.73 22.70
N GLN A 689 15.64 -18.96 22.85
CA GLN A 689 16.46 -20.14 23.13
C GLN A 689 17.52 -20.35 22.04
N ARG A 690 17.13 -20.23 20.76
CA ARG A 690 18.02 -20.43 19.60
C ARG A 690 19.20 -19.45 19.61
N ILE A 691 18.97 -18.19 19.97
CA ILE A 691 20.05 -17.19 20.13
C ILE A 691 20.96 -17.55 21.31
N LEU A 692 20.39 -17.98 22.44
CA LEU A 692 21.16 -18.29 23.65
C LEU A 692 22.02 -19.56 23.52
N THR A 693 21.50 -20.60 22.84
CA THR A 693 22.14 -21.93 22.80
C THR A 693 22.75 -22.30 21.46
N GLY A 694 22.45 -21.55 20.39
CA GLY A 694 22.93 -21.87 19.04
C GLY A 694 22.29 -23.12 18.42
N ASN A 695 21.21 -23.65 19.02
CA ASN A 695 20.49 -24.87 18.59
C ASN A 695 18.98 -24.67 18.60
#